data_AF-A0A5N1KYS0-F1
#
_entry.id   AF-A0A5N1KYS0-F1
#
_cell.length_a   1.000
_cell.length_b   1.000
_cell.length_c   1.000
_cell.angle_alpha   90.00
_cell.angle_beta   90.00
_cell.angle_gamma   90.00
#
_symmetry.space_group_name_H-M   'P 1'
#
loop_
_entity.id
_entity.type
_entity.pdbx_description
1 polymer ?
#
loop_
_entity_poly.entity_id
_entity_poly.type
_entity_poly.pdbx_seq_one_letter_code
_entity_poly.pdbx_strand_id
1 'polypeptide(L)'
;MTNEEQNRSHDSEGVSREDRSPTGTTVVDRRTCMKLVGVAAASLAGCAGKGSPTTGSSATQFGYGGEPAVTSQLAAVDVSEVAGNASVAKSVSSLSVDSTLSTALSTGTSDLFAFRPDAEDVTVKFTPGPDTGPAALGVFDPDGELLSQAYASSDAPVYLPESLSDSGTYYLQVMDVSRSGGDYSLALSAGNTTQSQSPYEGTVRSIPGRIQAQNFDIGGEGEAYHDTSAGNVYGPANRDTDVDIRSTGDESGEYNVGYFQAGEWLEYTTAVSPGTYDISLRVASALSDGQLELSMGDGTLATVTVPNTGDWTSWETVTVEDVEITADQQSTLRVEALDSGVEFNWVEFEKVDVQEPYNGTSATIPGRIEAQTYDTGGEGVAYSDTTTGNEYDTGYRDSDVDIRETQDVSGKYNIGYFEDGEWLEYSADVSPGQYDIKVRVATTRDDRQLRFTLGEQTLGTLDVPNTGDWTAWTTATLEDVTIDADGQRVLRVEAIGSGIDFNWAEFEIAGNQPLDDVPTLPGRIQSQAYDLGGEGVSYHDTTTGNEYDLGYRGSDVDIRETQDSSGTYNVGYFEDGEWLEYTAEVPAGTYDINVRVATTRDTRQLQFSLDGEQLGTVDVPNTGGWTAWETATLPDVTVQDSGTHVIQVKAIGSGIDFNWFEFSEAAETETTTKTETSTETETATETETATESDTDNFGSEGYGMGGYGGAQ
;
A
#
# COMPACT_ATOMS: atom_id res chain seq x y z
N MET A 1 -37.68 -45.15 17.02
CA MET A 1 -37.86 -44.01 17.93
C MET A 1 -37.32 -42.80 17.19
N THR A 2 -37.97 -41.65 17.25
CA THR A 2 -37.33 -40.43 16.74
C THR A 2 -36.10 -40.11 17.61
N ASN A 3 -35.10 -39.39 17.09
CA ASN A 3 -33.92 -39.02 17.91
C ASN A 3 -34.34 -38.26 19.19
N GLU A 4 -35.44 -37.51 19.14
CA GLU A 4 -36.09 -36.89 20.31
C GLU A 4 -36.56 -37.89 21.39
N GLU A 5 -36.94 -39.12 21.03
CA GLU A 5 -37.42 -40.15 21.97
C GLU A 5 -36.27 -40.92 22.62
N GLN A 6 -35.13 -41.10 21.92
CA GLN A 6 -33.92 -41.73 22.48
C GLN A 6 -33.28 -40.85 23.56
N ASN A 7 -33.33 -39.53 23.39
CA ASN A 7 -32.85 -38.56 24.38
C ASN A 7 -33.73 -38.50 25.65
N ARG A 8 -34.96 -39.03 25.64
CA ARG A 8 -35.85 -39.10 26.82
C ARG A 8 -35.78 -40.41 27.61
N SER A 9 -35.25 -41.51 27.04
CA SER A 9 -35.35 -42.83 27.67
C SER A 9 -34.25 -43.15 28.70
N HIS A 10 -33.30 -42.26 28.93
CA HIS A 10 -32.21 -42.45 29.92
C HIS A 10 -32.47 -41.77 31.27
N ASP A 11 -33.67 -41.20 31.47
CA ASP A 11 -34.06 -40.47 32.69
C ASP A 11 -34.51 -41.34 33.87
N SER A 12 -34.33 -42.67 33.83
CA SER A 12 -34.93 -43.58 34.81
C SER A 12 -33.95 -44.39 35.65
N GLU A 13 -32.87 -43.81 36.17
CA GLU A 13 -32.34 -44.23 37.49
C GLU A 13 -31.84 -42.99 38.25
N GLY A 14 -32.60 -42.60 39.27
CA GLY A 14 -32.35 -41.39 40.04
C GLY A 14 -31.06 -41.49 40.87
N VAL A 15 -30.13 -40.56 40.64
CA VAL A 15 -29.13 -40.19 41.64
C VAL A 15 -29.68 -39.01 42.43
N SER A 16 -30.10 -39.29 43.66
CA SER A 16 -30.58 -38.30 44.61
C SER A 16 -29.50 -37.26 44.90
N ARG A 17 -29.79 -35.99 44.63
CA ARG A 17 -29.05 -34.83 45.19
C ARG A 17 -29.31 -34.77 46.70
N GLU A 18 -28.52 -35.46 47.50
CA GLU A 18 -28.25 -35.11 48.90
C GLU A 18 -27.13 -36.00 49.46
N ASP A 19 -26.12 -35.35 50.06
CA ASP A 19 -24.95 -35.86 50.78
C ASP A 19 -23.83 -36.62 50.04
N ARG A 20 -22.69 -35.92 49.78
CA ARG A 20 -21.33 -36.34 50.20
C ARG A 20 -20.25 -35.25 49.99
N SER A 21 -19.30 -35.27 50.91
CA SER A 21 -18.12 -34.42 51.18
C SER A 21 -17.17 -34.07 50.01
N PRO A 22 -16.29 -33.05 50.17
CA PRO A 22 -15.37 -32.61 49.13
C PRO A 22 -14.17 -33.55 49.02
N THR A 23 -14.23 -34.49 48.09
CA THR A 23 -13.04 -35.15 47.55
C THR A 23 -13.01 -34.86 46.05
N GLY A 24 -11.98 -34.16 45.59
CA GLY A 24 -11.85 -33.59 44.25
C GLY A 24 -11.69 -34.62 43.13
N THR A 25 -12.78 -35.29 42.78
CA THR A 25 -12.89 -36.11 41.56
C THR A 25 -13.93 -35.49 40.65
N THR A 26 -13.50 -34.96 39.51
CA THR A 26 -14.39 -34.42 38.47
C THR A 26 -14.72 -35.54 37.49
N VAL A 27 -16.01 -35.73 37.21
CA VAL A 27 -16.47 -36.64 36.14
C VAL A 27 -16.49 -35.84 34.84
N VAL A 28 -15.66 -36.23 33.88
CA VAL A 28 -15.65 -35.64 32.53
C VAL A 28 -16.68 -36.40 31.71
N ASP A 29 -17.71 -35.72 31.21
CA ASP A 29 -18.67 -36.33 30.30
C ASP A 29 -18.11 -36.41 28.86
N ARG A 30 -18.72 -37.26 28.03
CA ARG A 30 -18.22 -37.54 26.66
C ARG A 30 -18.22 -36.30 25.76
N ARG A 31 -19.17 -35.37 25.94
CA ARG A 31 -19.18 -34.07 25.25
C ARG A 31 -17.97 -33.23 25.63
N THR A 32 -17.68 -33.16 26.92
CA THR A 32 -16.52 -32.45 27.45
C THR A 32 -15.23 -33.13 27.00
N CYS A 33 -15.24 -34.46 26.85
CA CYS A 33 -14.11 -35.20 26.29
C CYS A 33 -13.89 -34.91 24.80
N MET A 34 -14.93 -34.91 23.97
CA MET A 34 -14.83 -34.48 22.56
C MET A 34 -14.45 -32.99 22.44
N LYS A 35 -14.73 -32.15 23.44
CA LYS A 35 -14.20 -30.77 23.51
C LYS A 35 -12.72 -30.71 23.92
N LEU A 36 -12.27 -31.60 24.81
CA LEU A 36 -10.92 -31.63 25.34
C LEU A 36 -9.93 -32.34 24.39
N VAL A 37 -10.35 -33.35 23.64
CA VAL A 37 -9.49 -34.08 22.68
C VAL A 37 -9.10 -33.17 21.50
N GLY A 38 -9.92 -32.17 21.16
CA GLY A 38 -9.53 -31.08 20.26
C GLY A 38 -8.65 -29.99 20.88
N VAL A 39 -8.28 -30.11 22.17
CA VAL A 39 -7.47 -29.10 22.91
C VAL A 39 -6.25 -29.74 23.63
N ALA A 40 -6.19 -31.07 23.81
CA ALA A 40 -5.04 -31.79 24.36
C ALA A 40 -5.12 -33.31 24.10
N ALA A 41 -4.25 -33.82 23.22
CA ALA A 41 -4.00 -35.25 23.11
C ALA A 41 -2.99 -35.71 24.20
N ALA A 42 -3.49 -35.95 25.42
CA ALA A 42 -2.74 -36.71 26.42
C ALA A 42 -3.68 -37.46 27.39
N SER A 43 -3.95 -38.73 27.07
CA SER A 43 -4.45 -39.78 27.98
C SER A 43 -5.86 -39.62 28.60
N LEU A 44 -6.91 -39.85 27.81
CA LEU A 44 -8.21 -40.30 28.35
C LEU A 44 -8.68 -41.58 27.65
N ALA A 45 -7.97 -42.67 27.94
CA ALA A 45 -8.22 -44.03 27.42
C ALA A 45 -9.60 -44.62 27.79
N GLY A 46 -10.51 -43.85 28.41
CA GLY A 46 -11.88 -44.25 28.73
C GLY A 46 -12.97 -43.41 28.05
N CYS A 47 -12.62 -42.45 27.19
CA CYS A 47 -13.61 -41.59 26.51
C CYS A 47 -14.06 -42.11 25.13
N ALA A 48 -13.25 -42.96 24.51
CA ALA A 48 -13.43 -43.42 23.13
C ALA A 48 -13.76 -44.91 23.01
N GLY A 49 -13.75 -45.67 24.11
CA GLY A 49 -13.92 -47.12 24.11
C GLY A 49 -14.72 -47.70 25.27
N LYS A 50 -14.90 -49.04 25.29
CA LYS A 50 -15.65 -49.79 26.32
C LYS A 50 -15.10 -49.54 27.73
N GLY A 51 -15.69 -48.59 28.45
CA GLY A 51 -15.35 -48.30 29.84
C GLY A 51 -16.28 -47.27 30.49
N SER A 52 -16.45 -47.35 31.81
CA SER A 52 -17.17 -46.32 32.58
C SER A 52 -16.43 -44.96 32.49
N PRO A 53 -17.14 -43.82 32.54
CA PRO A 53 -16.52 -42.50 32.49
C PRO A 53 -15.38 -42.37 33.49
N THR A 54 -14.22 -41.95 33.02
CA THR A 54 -13.00 -41.86 33.83
C THR A 54 -13.07 -40.70 34.82
N THR A 55 -12.70 -40.95 36.07
CA THR A 55 -12.55 -39.93 37.11
C THR A 55 -11.14 -39.34 37.05
N GLY A 56 -11.04 -38.05 36.69
CA GLY A 56 -9.79 -37.30 36.66
C GLY A 56 -9.71 -36.25 37.77
N SER A 57 -8.49 -35.93 38.22
CA SER A 57 -8.25 -34.73 39.03
C SER A 57 -8.39 -33.49 38.16
N SER A 58 -9.15 -32.50 38.62
CA SER A 58 -9.43 -31.25 37.93
C SER A 58 -8.14 -30.52 37.49
N ALA A 59 -7.80 -30.60 36.21
CA ALA A 59 -6.99 -29.58 35.56
C ALA A 59 -7.93 -28.42 35.19
N THR A 60 -7.60 -27.21 35.62
CA THR A 60 -8.22 -25.99 35.11
C THR A 60 -7.78 -25.81 33.67
N GLN A 61 -8.57 -26.34 32.74
CA GLN A 61 -8.37 -26.16 31.30
C GLN A 61 -9.63 -25.51 30.74
N PHE A 62 -9.44 -24.40 30.03
CA PHE A 62 -10.50 -23.62 29.40
C PHE A 62 -10.92 -24.29 28.09
N GLY A 63 -12.22 -24.34 27.83
CA GLY A 63 -12.75 -24.79 26.54
C GLY A 63 -12.70 -23.66 25.50
N TYR A 64 -13.04 -24.03 24.27
CA TYR A 64 -13.21 -23.14 23.11
C TYR A 64 -13.90 -21.80 23.50
N GLY A 65 -13.27 -20.67 23.18
CA GLY A 65 -13.78 -19.32 23.48
C GLY A 65 -13.54 -18.79 24.90
N GLY A 66 -12.70 -19.45 25.72
CA GLY A 66 -12.37 -18.99 27.08
C GLY A 66 -13.42 -19.36 28.14
N GLU A 67 -14.44 -20.14 27.79
CA GLU A 67 -15.46 -20.60 28.72
C GLU A 67 -15.03 -21.88 29.49
N PRO A 68 -15.46 -22.07 30.75
CA PRO A 68 -15.07 -23.23 31.55
C PRO A 68 -15.56 -24.56 30.94
N ALA A 69 -14.75 -25.62 31.06
CA ALA A 69 -15.20 -26.99 30.82
C ALA A 69 -16.46 -27.29 31.67
N VAL A 70 -17.54 -27.71 31.01
CA VAL A 70 -18.84 -27.94 31.68
C VAL A 70 -18.78 -29.24 32.47
N THR A 71 -18.81 -29.16 33.81
CA THR A 71 -18.79 -30.33 34.70
C THR A 71 -20.19 -30.77 35.16
N SER A 72 -21.22 -30.56 34.34
CA SER A 72 -22.59 -31.00 34.66
C SER A 72 -23.16 -31.87 33.55
N GLN A 73 -23.39 -33.13 33.91
CA GLN A 73 -23.95 -34.22 33.11
C GLN A 73 -25.17 -33.77 32.27
N LEU A 74 -25.03 -33.84 30.95
CA LEU A 74 -26.13 -33.76 29.99
C LEU A 74 -25.97 -34.88 28.96
N ALA A 75 -27.09 -35.51 28.59
CA ALA A 75 -27.20 -36.75 27.85
C ALA A 75 -26.52 -36.70 26.47
N ALA A 76 -25.27 -37.17 26.38
CA ALA A 76 -24.73 -37.73 25.15
C ALA A 76 -25.04 -39.23 25.17
N VAL A 77 -25.54 -39.78 24.06
CA VAL A 77 -25.80 -41.22 23.95
C VAL A 77 -24.46 -41.96 23.99
N ASP A 78 -24.31 -42.93 24.90
CA ASP A 78 -23.12 -43.77 24.94
C ASP A 78 -23.20 -44.85 23.85
N VAL A 79 -22.41 -44.65 22.79
CA VAL A 79 -22.37 -45.54 21.63
C VAL A 79 -21.94 -46.97 22.02
N SER A 80 -21.10 -47.11 23.04
CA SER A 80 -20.62 -48.42 23.51
C SER A 80 -21.70 -49.20 24.26
N GLU A 81 -22.55 -48.52 25.04
CA GLU A 81 -23.73 -49.12 25.68
C GLU A 81 -24.80 -49.50 24.66
N VAL A 82 -24.98 -48.66 23.62
CA VAL A 82 -25.89 -48.94 22.51
C VAL A 82 -25.41 -50.15 21.71
N ALA A 83 -24.13 -50.22 21.35
CA ALA A 83 -23.50 -51.34 20.64
C ALA A 83 -23.56 -52.64 21.45
N GLY A 84 -23.34 -52.56 22.77
CA GLY A 84 -23.41 -53.70 23.69
C GLY A 84 -24.82 -54.26 23.94
N ASN A 85 -25.89 -53.53 23.57
CA ASN A 85 -27.27 -53.94 23.78
C ASN A 85 -28.05 -54.06 22.47
N ALA A 86 -28.17 -55.29 21.96
CA ALA A 86 -28.86 -55.61 20.71
C ALA A 86 -30.34 -55.17 20.62
N SER A 87 -30.99 -54.87 21.75
CA SER A 87 -32.37 -54.34 21.76
C SER A 87 -32.39 -52.82 21.56
N VAL A 88 -31.39 -52.11 22.12
CA VAL A 88 -31.22 -50.66 22.01
C VAL A 88 -30.64 -50.30 20.65
N ALA A 89 -29.64 -51.05 20.16
CA ALA A 89 -29.07 -50.89 18.82
C ALA A 89 -30.12 -50.95 17.71
N LYS A 90 -31.15 -51.81 17.85
CA LYS A 90 -32.26 -51.93 16.88
C LYS A 90 -33.22 -50.74 16.86
N SER A 91 -33.12 -49.85 17.86
CA SER A 91 -34.01 -48.70 18.01
C SER A 91 -33.39 -47.38 17.53
N VAL A 92 -32.10 -47.41 17.18
CA VAL A 92 -31.32 -46.32 16.56
C VAL A 92 -31.80 -46.05 15.14
N SER A 93 -31.82 -44.78 14.74
CA SER A 93 -32.19 -44.38 13.39
C SER A 93 -31.19 -44.96 12.37
N SER A 94 -31.69 -45.68 11.37
CA SER A 94 -30.82 -46.26 10.33
C SER A 94 -30.50 -45.24 9.24
N LEU A 95 -29.24 -45.19 8.82
CA LEU A 95 -28.78 -44.40 7.68
C LEU A 95 -28.31 -45.36 6.58
N SER A 96 -28.78 -45.15 5.36
CA SER A 96 -28.40 -45.98 4.21
C SER A 96 -27.19 -45.37 3.50
N VAL A 97 -26.26 -46.21 3.06
CA VAL A 97 -25.22 -45.80 2.12
C VAL A 97 -25.89 -45.38 0.80
N ASP A 98 -25.31 -44.39 0.13
CA ASP A 98 -25.82 -43.71 -1.07
C ASP A 98 -27.16 -42.98 -0.86
N SER A 99 -27.40 -42.51 0.36
CA SER A 99 -28.56 -41.68 0.71
C SER A 99 -28.16 -40.41 1.44
N THR A 100 -28.98 -39.37 1.28
CA THR A 100 -28.85 -38.11 2.02
C THR A 100 -30.02 -37.97 3.00
N LEU A 101 -29.70 -37.64 4.24
CA LEU A 101 -30.62 -37.28 5.30
C LEU A 101 -30.47 -35.79 5.61
N SER A 102 -31.55 -35.04 5.64
CA SER A 102 -31.58 -33.68 6.18
C SER A 102 -32.42 -33.65 7.45
N THR A 103 -31.89 -33.08 8.52
CA THR A 103 -32.55 -33.02 9.84
C THR A 103 -32.05 -31.84 10.66
N ALA A 104 -32.49 -31.71 11.91
CA ALA A 104 -32.14 -30.60 12.79
C ALA A 104 -31.61 -31.12 14.12
N LEU A 105 -30.43 -30.62 14.50
CA LEU A 105 -29.80 -30.90 15.78
C LEU A 105 -30.45 -30.04 16.86
N SER A 106 -31.03 -30.68 17.87
CA SER A 106 -31.61 -29.96 19.00
C SER A 106 -30.53 -29.38 19.90
N THR A 107 -30.81 -28.22 20.49
CA THR A 107 -29.85 -27.49 21.32
C THR A 107 -29.31 -28.35 22.47
N GLY A 108 -27.99 -28.48 22.52
CA GLY A 108 -27.30 -29.23 23.56
C GLY A 108 -27.56 -30.73 23.53
N THR A 109 -27.94 -31.31 22.40
CA THR A 109 -28.15 -32.77 22.22
C THR A 109 -27.11 -33.42 21.30
N SER A 110 -27.22 -34.74 21.12
CA SER A 110 -26.56 -35.50 20.06
C SER A 110 -27.59 -36.31 19.28
N ASP A 111 -27.37 -36.46 17.99
CA ASP A 111 -28.05 -37.43 17.14
C ASP A 111 -27.14 -38.65 16.95
N LEU A 112 -27.75 -39.84 16.96
CA LEU A 112 -27.03 -41.10 16.72
C LEU A 112 -27.72 -41.88 15.60
N PHE A 113 -26.90 -42.28 14.63
CA PHE A 113 -27.33 -43.07 13.48
C PHE A 113 -26.58 -44.39 13.46
N ALA A 114 -27.23 -45.45 13.01
CA ALA A 114 -26.62 -46.73 12.74
C ALA A 114 -26.59 -46.97 11.24
N PHE A 115 -25.47 -47.44 10.71
CA PHE A 115 -25.34 -47.79 9.29
C PHE A 115 -24.57 -49.10 9.14
N ARG A 116 -24.67 -49.70 7.95
CA ARG A 116 -23.83 -50.84 7.57
C ARG A 116 -23.02 -50.43 6.35
N PRO A 117 -21.68 -50.51 6.41
CA PRO A 117 -20.86 -50.25 5.25
C PRO A 117 -21.10 -51.39 4.26
N ASP A 118 -21.88 -51.11 3.21
CA ASP A 118 -22.09 -52.07 2.11
C ASP A 118 -20.87 -52.10 1.15
N ALA A 119 -19.78 -51.40 1.49
CA ALA A 119 -18.50 -51.30 0.81
C ALA A 119 -17.36 -51.16 1.83
N GLU A 120 -16.12 -51.52 1.45
CA GLU A 120 -14.94 -51.40 2.32
C GLU A 120 -14.58 -49.93 2.61
N ASP A 121 -14.93 -49.00 1.72
CA ASP A 121 -14.67 -47.56 1.90
C ASP A 121 -15.98 -46.76 1.87
N VAL A 122 -16.24 -45.99 2.93
CA VAL A 122 -17.43 -45.17 3.10
C VAL A 122 -17.05 -43.74 3.47
N THR A 123 -17.61 -42.75 2.78
CA THR A 123 -17.53 -41.35 3.16
C THR A 123 -18.76 -40.94 3.93
N VAL A 124 -18.60 -40.23 5.04
CA VAL A 124 -19.66 -39.44 5.67
C VAL A 124 -19.44 -37.97 5.33
N LYS A 125 -20.33 -37.40 4.52
CA LYS A 125 -20.41 -35.95 4.30
C LYS A 125 -21.41 -35.34 5.27
N PHE A 126 -20.95 -34.44 6.11
CA PHE A 126 -21.78 -33.57 6.93
C PHE A 126 -21.83 -32.18 6.32
N THR A 127 -23.00 -31.59 6.19
CA THR A 127 -23.17 -30.22 5.72
C THR A 127 -23.99 -29.45 6.74
N PRO A 128 -23.36 -28.56 7.50
CA PRO A 128 -24.06 -27.65 8.42
C PRO A 128 -24.98 -26.73 7.63
N GLY A 129 -26.15 -26.43 8.18
CA GLY A 129 -26.98 -25.34 7.73
C GLY A 129 -26.39 -24.00 8.17
N PRO A 130 -26.75 -22.88 7.52
CA PRO A 130 -26.12 -21.57 7.73
C PRO A 130 -26.22 -21.05 9.17
N ASP A 131 -27.22 -21.48 9.94
CA ASP A 131 -27.42 -21.08 11.34
C ASP A 131 -26.95 -22.15 12.35
N THR A 132 -26.27 -23.20 11.88
CA THR A 132 -25.78 -24.29 12.73
C THR A 132 -24.48 -23.87 13.38
N GLY A 133 -24.49 -23.74 14.69
CA GLY A 133 -23.23 -23.52 15.41
C GLY A 133 -22.37 -24.79 15.48
N PRO A 134 -21.16 -24.68 16.06
CA PRO A 134 -20.18 -25.75 16.06
C PRO A 134 -20.72 -27.14 16.42
N ALA A 135 -20.45 -28.11 15.54
CA ALA A 135 -20.82 -29.51 15.70
C ALA A 135 -19.60 -30.43 15.64
N ALA A 136 -19.63 -31.51 16.42
CA ALA A 136 -18.63 -32.58 16.38
C ALA A 136 -19.27 -33.84 15.79
N LEU A 137 -18.50 -34.56 14.99
CA LEU A 137 -18.88 -35.80 14.35
C LEU A 137 -17.95 -36.92 14.77
N GLY A 138 -18.49 -38.11 14.98
CA GLY A 138 -17.71 -39.31 15.29
C GLY A 138 -18.29 -40.55 14.63
N VAL A 139 -17.42 -41.35 14.00
CA VAL A 139 -17.75 -42.69 13.48
C VAL A 139 -17.22 -43.73 14.45
N PHE A 140 -18.04 -44.72 14.78
CA PHE A 140 -17.73 -45.79 15.72
C PHE A 140 -17.91 -47.16 15.09
N ASP A 141 -17.05 -48.09 15.49
CA ASP A 141 -17.07 -49.48 15.05
C ASP A 141 -18.24 -50.29 15.65
N PRO A 142 -18.43 -51.57 15.25
CA PRO A 142 -19.47 -52.43 15.80
C PRO A 142 -19.35 -52.75 17.29
N ASP A 143 -18.18 -52.54 17.89
CA ASP A 143 -17.94 -52.68 19.31
C ASP A 143 -18.18 -51.37 20.09
N GLY A 144 -18.39 -50.25 19.39
CA GLY A 144 -18.63 -48.93 19.94
C GLY A 144 -17.36 -48.13 20.24
N GLU A 145 -16.22 -48.53 19.67
CA GLU A 145 -14.95 -47.81 19.71
C GLU A 145 -14.93 -46.70 18.64
N LEU A 146 -14.40 -45.52 18.97
CA LEU A 146 -14.28 -44.41 18.02
C LEU A 146 -13.22 -44.74 16.97
N LEU A 147 -13.60 -44.65 15.70
CA LEU A 147 -12.71 -44.82 14.55
C LEU A 147 -12.15 -43.49 14.07
N SER A 148 -13.01 -42.46 14.02
CA SER A 148 -12.67 -41.19 13.40
C SER A 148 -13.61 -40.09 13.81
N GLN A 149 -13.14 -38.85 13.70
CA GLN A 149 -13.88 -37.67 14.15
C GLN A 149 -13.58 -36.43 13.30
N ALA A 150 -14.56 -35.52 13.27
CA ALA A 150 -14.49 -34.26 12.54
C ALA A 150 -15.18 -33.15 13.34
N TYR A 151 -14.77 -31.90 13.08
CA TYR A 151 -15.41 -30.72 13.63
C TYR A 151 -15.86 -29.80 12.52
N ALA A 152 -17.09 -29.31 12.63
CA ALA A 152 -17.66 -28.34 11.71
C ALA A 152 -17.97 -27.07 12.49
N SER A 153 -17.25 -25.98 12.19
CA SER A 153 -17.40 -24.67 12.83
C SER A 153 -17.86 -23.56 11.86
N SER A 154 -17.97 -23.88 10.57
CA SER A 154 -18.51 -23.02 9.52
C SER A 154 -19.66 -23.72 8.79
N ASP A 155 -20.23 -23.11 7.77
CA ASP A 155 -21.23 -23.71 6.87
C ASP A 155 -20.59 -24.62 5.79
N ALA A 156 -19.26 -24.74 5.77
CA ALA A 156 -18.55 -25.62 4.86
C ALA A 156 -18.84 -27.10 5.19
N PRO A 157 -19.08 -27.95 4.17
CA PRO A 157 -19.22 -29.38 4.40
C PRO A 157 -17.94 -30.00 4.96
N VAL A 158 -18.09 -30.96 5.88
CA VAL A 158 -17.00 -31.75 6.44
C VAL A 158 -17.14 -33.20 6.03
N TYR A 159 -16.02 -33.88 5.78
CA TYR A 159 -15.98 -35.23 5.24
C TYR A 159 -15.19 -36.15 6.18
N LEU A 160 -15.73 -37.34 6.44
CA LEU A 160 -15.07 -38.44 7.17
C LEU A 160 -15.00 -39.67 6.27
N PRO A 161 -13.90 -39.87 5.54
CA PRO A 161 -13.69 -41.11 4.81
C PRO A 161 -13.16 -42.19 5.77
N GLU A 162 -13.79 -43.35 5.73
CA GLU A 162 -13.43 -44.48 6.58
C GLU A 162 -13.23 -45.74 5.76
N SER A 163 -12.16 -46.48 6.05
CA SER A 163 -12.00 -47.85 5.59
C SER A 163 -12.58 -48.78 6.67
N LEU A 164 -13.75 -49.33 6.39
CA LEU A 164 -14.59 -50.09 7.31
C LEU A 164 -14.67 -51.56 6.87
N SER A 165 -14.74 -52.49 7.82
CA SER A 165 -15.07 -53.87 7.48
C SER A 165 -16.54 -53.98 7.06
N ASP A 166 -16.84 -54.71 5.98
CA ASP A 166 -18.19 -55.01 5.51
C ASP A 166 -19.07 -55.81 6.51
N SER A 167 -18.46 -56.34 7.57
CA SER A 167 -19.15 -57.04 8.64
C SER A 167 -19.45 -56.11 9.83
N GLY A 168 -20.74 -55.96 10.18
CA GLY A 168 -21.16 -55.31 11.43
C GLY A 168 -22.17 -54.18 11.24
N THR A 169 -22.45 -53.46 12.32
CA THR A 169 -23.26 -52.23 12.31
C THR A 169 -22.40 -51.15 12.93
N TYR A 170 -22.12 -50.10 12.17
CA TYR A 170 -21.34 -48.94 12.59
C TYR A 170 -22.28 -47.84 13.07
N TYR A 171 -21.73 -46.89 13.82
CA TYR A 171 -22.50 -45.79 14.39
C TYR A 171 -21.90 -44.45 14.01
N LEU A 172 -22.75 -43.49 13.64
CA LEU A 172 -22.38 -42.12 13.38
C LEU A 172 -23.07 -41.22 14.40
N GLN A 173 -22.28 -40.48 15.18
CA GLN A 173 -22.79 -39.51 16.14
C GLN A 173 -22.53 -38.09 15.63
N VAL A 174 -23.56 -37.24 15.68
CA VAL A 174 -23.46 -35.80 15.46
C VAL A 174 -23.82 -35.10 16.77
N MET A 175 -22.95 -34.23 17.26
CA MET A 175 -23.08 -33.63 18.59
C MET A 175 -23.02 -32.11 18.54
N ASP A 176 -23.99 -31.45 19.17
CA ASP A 176 -24.00 -30.00 19.32
C ASP A 176 -22.95 -29.60 20.37
N VAL A 177 -21.94 -28.85 19.97
CA VAL A 177 -20.81 -28.45 20.83
C VAL A 177 -21.11 -27.12 21.52
N SER A 178 -21.72 -26.18 20.80
CA SER A 178 -22.00 -24.79 21.22
C SER A 178 -23.36 -24.59 21.90
N ARG A 179 -24.25 -25.59 21.89
CA ARG A 179 -25.65 -25.49 22.37
C ARG A 179 -26.53 -24.56 21.53
N SER A 180 -26.15 -24.35 20.28
CA SER A 180 -26.90 -23.53 19.33
C SER A 180 -27.95 -24.32 18.58
N GLY A 181 -27.79 -25.64 18.47
CA GLY A 181 -28.54 -26.47 17.53
C GLY A 181 -28.29 -26.05 16.08
N GLY A 182 -29.17 -26.48 15.18
CA GLY A 182 -29.18 -26.06 13.78
C GLY A 182 -29.58 -27.18 12.81
N ASP A 183 -29.97 -26.79 11.60
CA ASP A 183 -30.28 -27.73 10.53
C ASP A 183 -29.00 -28.30 9.93
N TYR A 184 -28.93 -29.58 9.61
CA TYR A 184 -27.79 -30.16 8.92
C TYR A 184 -28.22 -31.25 7.95
N SER A 185 -27.31 -31.64 7.07
CA SER A 185 -27.48 -32.84 6.26
C SER A 185 -26.30 -33.80 6.37
N LEU A 186 -26.61 -35.08 6.23
CA LEU A 186 -25.68 -36.20 6.20
C LEU A 186 -25.84 -36.95 4.90
N ALA A 187 -24.75 -37.24 4.20
CA ALA A 187 -24.74 -38.16 3.08
C ALA A 187 -23.67 -39.22 3.30
N LEU A 188 -24.06 -40.49 3.16
CA LEU A 188 -23.10 -41.60 3.09
C LEU A 188 -22.93 -42.00 1.65
N SER A 189 -21.69 -42.17 1.20
CA SER A 189 -21.38 -42.62 -0.17
C SER A 189 -20.34 -43.73 -0.15
N ALA A 190 -20.53 -44.74 -1.01
CA ALA A 190 -19.52 -45.77 -1.24
C ALA A 190 -18.46 -45.28 -2.24
N GLY A 191 -17.17 -45.42 -1.90
CA GLY A 191 -16.05 -45.12 -2.81
C GLY A 191 -14.81 -44.55 -2.13
N ASN A 192 -13.71 -44.55 -2.89
CA ASN A 192 -12.43 -43.97 -2.45
C ASN A 192 -12.56 -42.44 -2.47
N THR A 193 -12.79 -41.83 -1.33
CA THR A 193 -12.80 -40.37 -1.18
C THR A 193 -11.69 -39.96 -0.24
N THR A 194 -10.86 -39.07 -0.70
CA THR A 194 -9.91 -38.32 0.11
C THR A 194 -10.67 -37.36 1.06
N GLN A 195 -10.12 -37.13 2.26
CA GLN A 195 -10.73 -36.26 3.26
C GLN A 195 -10.58 -34.82 2.78
N SER A 196 -11.68 -34.06 2.70
CA SER A 196 -11.61 -32.65 2.30
C SER A 196 -10.70 -31.89 3.27
N GLN A 197 -9.76 -31.13 2.72
CA GLN A 197 -8.84 -30.30 3.49
C GLN A 197 -9.59 -29.28 4.36
N SER A 198 -9.13 -29.08 5.59
CA SER A 198 -9.66 -28.06 6.52
C SER A 198 -8.59 -27.61 7.53
N PRO A 199 -8.68 -26.38 8.08
CA PRO A 199 -7.67 -25.87 8.99
C PRO A 199 -7.47 -26.74 10.23
N TYR A 200 -6.22 -26.96 10.63
CA TYR A 200 -5.91 -27.65 11.89
C TYR A 200 -6.50 -26.91 13.10
N GLU A 201 -7.17 -27.65 13.97
CA GLU A 201 -7.96 -27.12 15.11
C GLU A 201 -9.05 -26.11 14.68
N GLY A 202 -9.47 -26.14 13.41
CA GLY A 202 -10.43 -25.17 12.85
C GLY A 202 -9.89 -23.73 12.79
N THR A 203 -8.58 -23.54 12.93
CA THR A 203 -7.94 -22.22 12.99
C THR A 203 -7.22 -21.90 11.69
N VAL A 204 -7.75 -20.94 10.93
CA VAL A 204 -7.06 -20.35 9.77
C VAL A 204 -5.82 -19.59 10.25
N ARG A 205 -4.67 -19.80 9.60
CA ARG A 205 -3.40 -19.17 9.99
C ARG A 205 -3.29 -17.76 9.44
N SER A 206 -3.04 -16.77 10.29
CA SER A 206 -2.84 -15.38 9.85
C SER A 206 -1.45 -15.16 9.26
N ILE A 207 -1.39 -14.43 8.15
CA ILE A 207 -0.18 -13.85 7.56
C ILE A 207 -0.41 -12.33 7.44
N PRO A 208 0.43 -11.48 8.08
CA PRO A 208 1.69 -11.79 8.77
C PRO A 208 1.52 -12.62 10.06
N GLY A 209 2.55 -13.37 10.42
CA GLY A 209 2.57 -14.25 11.59
C GLY A 209 3.40 -15.53 11.41
N ARG A 210 3.57 -16.26 12.51
CA ARG A 210 4.27 -17.55 12.56
C ARG A 210 3.33 -18.74 12.42
N ILE A 211 3.70 -19.69 11.58
CA ILE A 211 3.03 -20.96 11.37
C ILE A 211 4.00 -22.09 11.76
N GLN A 212 3.62 -22.85 12.78
CA GLN A 212 4.37 -24.04 13.23
C GLN A 212 4.18 -25.20 12.25
N ALA A 213 5.23 -25.95 11.96
CA ALA A 213 5.24 -26.97 10.91
C ALA A 213 4.20 -28.07 11.15
N GLN A 214 4.03 -28.53 12.39
CA GLN A 214 3.06 -29.57 12.78
C GLN A 214 1.59 -29.16 12.63
N ASN A 215 1.32 -27.86 12.45
CA ASN A 215 -0.02 -27.29 12.39
C ASN A 215 -0.60 -27.23 10.96
N PHE A 216 -0.12 -28.10 10.06
CA PHE A 216 -0.66 -28.32 8.71
C PHE A 216 -2.11 -28.80 8.77
N ASP A 217 -2.86 -28.66 7.69
CA ASP A 217 -4.30 -28.92 7.67
C ASP A 217 -4.71 -30.38 8.00
N ILE A 218 -6.00 -30.59 8.23
CA ILE A 218 -6.66 -31.90 8.25
C ILE A 218 -7.10 -32.22 6.83
N GLY A 219 -6.93 -33.45 6.33
CA GLY A 219 -7.23 -33.81 4.93
C GLY A 219 -6.61 -35.15 4.50
N GLY A 220 -5.65 -35.65 5.28
CA GLY A 220 -4.97 -36.90 4.98
C GLY A 220 -3.98 -36.78 3.81
N GLU A 221 -3.38 -37.92 3.50
CA GLU A 221 -2.39 -38.10 2.45
C GLU A 221 -2.94 -37.73 1.06
N GLY A 222 -2.22 -36.85 0.36
CA GLY A 222 -2.56 -36.32 -0.96
C GLY A 222 -3.52 -35.13 -0.96
N GLU A 223 -4.02 -34.70 0.19
CA GLU A 223 -4.90 -33.51 0.31
C GLU A 223 -4.33 -32.43 1.20
N ALA A 224 -3.97 -32.74 2.46
CA ALA A 224 -3.41 -31.75 3.40
C ALA A 224 -1.90 -31.91 3.62
N TYR A 225 -1.37 -33.08 3.27
CA TYR A 225 0.06 -33.37 3.27
C TYR A 225 0.35 -34.49 2.25
N HIS A 226 1.62 -34.65 1.89
CA HIS A 226 2.14 -35.83 1.21
C HIS A 226 3.38 -36.31 1.95
N ASP A 227 3.33 -37.54 2.44
CA ASP A 227 4.47 -38.26 3.01
C ASP A 227 4.81 -39.47 2.12
N THR A 228 6.09 -39.64 1.80
CA THR A 228 6.53 -40.74 0.93
C THR A 228 6.73 -42.06 1.69
N SER A 229 6.65 -42.00 3.01
CA SER A 229 6.83 -43.10 3.94
C SER A 229 5.54 -43.42 4.69
N ALA A 230 5.42 -44.67 5.16
CA ALA A 230 4.23 -45.11 5.88
C ALA A 230 4.45 -45.01 7.39
N GLY A 231 3.59 -44.26 8.06
CA GLY A 231 3.58 -44.00 9.48
C GLY A 231 4.71 -43.09 9.96
N ASN A 232 4.39 -42.26 10.96
CA ASN A 232 5.39 -41.45 11.63
C ASN A 232 6.47 -42.31 12.31
N VAL A 233 7.72 -42.22 11.84
CA VAL A 233 8.87 -43.02 12.31
C VAL A 233 9.27 -42.72 13.76
N TYR A 234 8.87 -41.57 14.28
CA TYR A 234 9.07 -41.15 15.67
C TYR A 234 7.92 -41.57 16.60
N GLY A 235 6.86 -42.16 16.04
CA GLY A 235 5.61 -42.53 16.73
C GLY A 235 4.61 -41.37 16.79
N PRO A 236 3.36 -41.60 17.24
CA PRO A 236 2.31 -40.58 17.25
C PRO A 236 2.58 -39.54 18.35
N ALA A 237 3.51 -38.62 18.09
CA ALA A 237 3.98 -37.63 19.06
C ALA A 237 2.94 -36.54 19.34
N ASN A 238 2.13 -36.19 18.33
CA ASN A 238 1.10 -35.15 18.42
C ASN A 238 -0.11 -35.44 17.51
N ARG A 239 0.11 -36.05 16.34
CA ARG A 239 -0.92 -36.39 15.35
C ARG A 239 -0.84 -37.85 14.93
N ASP A 240 -1.98 -38.40 14.55
CA ASP A 240 -2.10 -39.74 13.94
C ASP A 240 -2.09 -39.58 12.42
N THR A 241 -0.91 -39.33 11.86
CA THR A 241 -0.66 -39.09 10.43
C THR A 241 0.64 -39.78 10.02
N ASP A 242 0.86 -39.94 8.71
CA ASP A 242 2.14 -40.46 8.20
C ASP A 242 3.29 -39.45 8.37
N VAL A 243 3.00 -38.15 8.42
CA VAL A 243 4.00 -37.08 8.65
C VAL A 243 4.88 -37.35 9.87
N ASP A 244 6.19 -37.30 9.65
CA ASP A 244 7.26 -37.54 10.63
C ASP A 244 7.44 -36.40 11.66
N ILE A 245 6.45 -36.23 12.54
CA ILE A 245 6.44 -35.22 13.61
C ILE A 245 7.14 -35.72 14.88
N ARG A 246 8.01 -34.91 15.46
CA ARG A 246 8.64 -35.20 16.78
C ARG A 246 8.72 -33.96 17.67
N SER A 247 8.86 -34.16 18.98
CA SER A 247 9.16 -33.05 19.89
C SER A 247 10.53 -32.46 19.60
N THR A 248 10.63 -31.14 19.56
CA THR A 248 11.90 -30.43 19.34
C THR A 248 12.49 -29.91 20.64
N GLY A 249 13.82 -29.76 20.66
CA GLY A 249 14.54 -29.07 21.72
C GLY A 249 14.75 -27.57 21.44
N ASP A 250 14.30 -27.08 20.28
CA ASP A 250 14.35 -25.66 19.92
C ASP A 250 13.33 -24.87 20.73
N GLU A 251 13.75 -23.82 21.43
CA GLU A 251 12.86 -23.04 22.31
C GLU A 251 11.75 -22.28 21.54
N SER A 252 11.87 -22.22 20.21
CA SER A 252 10.97 -21.49 19.32
C SER A 252 9.74 -22.29 18.84
N GLY A 253 9.62 -23.56 19.23
CA GLY A 253 8.50 -24.45 18.89
C GLY A 253 8.43 -25.69 19.80
N GLU A 254 7.29 -26.38 19.80
CA GLU A 254 7.12 -27.62 20.61
C GLU A 254 7.43 -28.89 19.81
N TYR A 255 7.14 -28.87 18.51
CA TYR A 255 7.35 -29.99 17.59
C TYR A 255 7.98 -29.49 16.30
N ASN A 256 8.67 -30.38 15.61
CA ASN A 256 9.16 -30.16 14.26
C ASN A 256 8.77 -31.33 13.37
N VAL A 257 8.75 -31.10 12.06
CA VAL A 257 8.69 -32.16 11.05
C VAL A 257 10.12 -32.54 10.71
N GLY A 258 10.44 -33.81 10.89
CA GLY A 258 11.75 -34.39 10.59
C GLY A 258 11.67 -35.35 9.43
N TYR A 259 12.81 -35.85 8.99
CA TYR A 259 12.89 -36.73 7.80
C TYR A 259 12.16 -36.18 6.57
N PHE A 260 11.98 -34.86 6.45
CA PHE A 260 11.21 -34.29 5.34
C PHE A 260 11.98 -34.53 4.02
N GLN A 261 11.40 -35.36 3.15
CA GLN A 261 12.05 -35.93 1.96
C GLN A 261 11.66 -35.20 0.68
N ALA A 262 12.51 -35.30 -0.35
CA ALA A 262 12.20 -34.80 -1.67
C ALA A 262 10.83 -35.30 -2.18
N GLY A 263 9.96 -34.35 -2.52
CA GLY A 263 8.59 -34.54 -2.98
C GLY A 263 7.53 -34.47 -1.88
N GLU A 264 7.91 -34.51 -0.60
CA GLU A 264 6.97 -34.39 0.52
C GLU A 264 6.53 -32.93 0.70
N TRP A 265 5.27 -32.74 1.11
CA TRP A 265 4.72 -31.40 1.29
C TRP A 265 3.69 -31.33 2.42
N LEU A 266 3.54 -30.14 2.98
CA LEU A 266 2.56 -29.79 4.01
C LEU A 266 1.77 -28.57 3.55
N GLU A 267 0.45 -28.59 3.74
CA GLU A 267 -0.42 -27.46 3.41
C GLU A 267 -1.09 -26.84 4.61
N TYR A 268 -1.32 -25.53 4.53
CA TYR A 268 -1.91 -24.72 5.58
C TYR A 268 -2.95 -23.80 4.97
N THR A 269 -4.16 -23.80 5.54
CA THR A 269 -5.17 -22.81 5.21
C THR A 269 -4.81 -21.51 5.92
N THR A 270 -4.52 -20.47 5.13
CA THR A 270 -4.06 -19.17 5.61
C THR A 270 -5.04 -18.06 5.27
N ALA A 271 -5.02 -16.95 6.03
CA ALA A 271 -5.61 -15.68 5.68
C ALA A 271 -4.48 -14.66 5.56
N VAL A 272 -4.30 -14.11 4.36
CA VAL A 272 -3.19 -13.21 4.01
C VAL A 272 -3.72 -11.91 3.43
N SER A 273 -3.03 -10.79 3.71
CA SER A 273 -3.27 -9.52 3.04
C SER A 273 -2.21 -9.30 1.96
N PRO A 274 -2.50 -8.57 0.86
CA PRO A 274 -1.48 -8.26 -0.12
C PRO A 274 -0.39 -7.39 0.49
N GLY A 275 0.82 -7.53 -0.04
CA GLY A 275 1.97 -6.72 0.35
C GLY A 275 3.29 -7.45 0.17
N THR A 276 4.35 -6.79 0.58
CA THR A 276 5.72 -7.33 0.59
C THR A 276 5.99 -7.96 1.95
N TYR A 277 6.67 -9.11 1.96
CA TYR A 277 6.95 -9.87 3.18
C TYR A 277 8.38 -10.39 3.20
N ASP A 278 8.99 -10.33 4.38
CA ASP A 278 10.16 -11.13 4.72
C ASP A 278 9.68 -12.48 5.23
N ILE A 279 10.13 -13.56 4.57
CA ILE A 279 9.72 -14.93 4.89
C ILE A 279 10.89 -15.65 5.54
N SER A 280 10.73 -16.00 6.82
CA SER A 280 11.73 -16.69 7.62
C SER A 280 11.35 -18.14 7.87
N LEU A 281 12.27 -19.08 7.65
CA LEU A 281 12.09 -20.50 7.97
C LEU A 281 13.09 -20.95 9.02
N ARG A 282 12.62 -21.70 10.00
CA ARG A 282 13.46 -22.35 11.02
C ARG A 282 13.72 -23.79 10.64
N VAL A 283 14.96 -24.07 10.26
CA VAL A 283 15.36 -25.33 9.63
C VAL A 283 16.62 -25.91 10.28
N ALA A 284 16.81 -27.22 10.12
CA ALA A 284 18.03 -27.92 10.48
C ALA A 284 18.39 -28.97 9.43
N SER A 285 19.69 -29.21 9.22
CA SER A 285 20.19 -30.30 8.38
C SER A 285 21.63 -30.67 8.74
N ALA A 286 21.94 -31.97 8.74
CA ALA A 286 23.32 -32.44 8.78
C ALA A 286 23.96 -32.53 7.37
N LEU A 287 23.17 -32.31 6.32
CA LEU A 287 23.58 -32.34 4.91
C LEU A 287 23.76 -30.92 4.37
N SER A 288 24.15 -30.76 3.11
CA SER A 288 24.53 -29.47 2.53
C SER A 288 23.99 -29.35 1.12
N ASP A 289 22.68 -29.14 0.99
CA ASP A 289 21.94 -29.16 -0.29
C ASP A 289 20.41 -29.18 -0.13
N GLY A 290 19.84 -29.31 1.08
CA GLY A 290 18.39 -29.31 1.25
C GLY A 290 17.73 -28.05 0.67
N GLN A 291 16.55 -28.21 0.07
CA GLN A 291 15.76 -27.12 -0.48
C GLN A 291 14.30 -27.27 -0.09
N LEU A 292 13.68 -26.17 0.32
CA LEU A 292 12.24 -26.05 0.54
C LEU A 292 11.66 -25.05 -0.46
N GLU A 293 10.56 -25.39 -1.12
CA GLU A 293 9.75 -24.46 -1.88
C GLU A 293 8.52 -24.05 -1.07
N LEU A 294 8.22 -22.76 -1.07
CA LEU A 294 6.99 -22.22 -0.54
C LEU A 294 6.15 -21.72 -1.70
N SER A 295 4.89 -22.14 -1.75
CA SER A 295 3.92 -21.68 -2.74
C SER A 295 2.62 -21.26 -2.07
N MET A 296 1.90 -20.34 -2.70
CA MET A 296 0.59 -19.88 -2.24
C MET A 296 -0.40 -19.94 -3.39
N GLY A 297 -1.44 -20.77 -3.24
CA GLY A 297 -2.25 -21.20 -4.37
C GLY A 297 -1.39 -21.87 -5.44
N ASP A 298 -1.50 -21.43 -6.69
CA ASP A 298 -0.76 -21.98 -7.83
C ASP A 298 0.62 -21.31 -8.07
N GLY A 299 1.00 -20.30 -7.26
CA GLY A 299 2.22 -19.51 -7.46
C GLY A 299 3.32 -19.81 -6.44
N THR A 300 4.56 -19.98 -6.89
CA THR A 300 5.74 -20.08 -6.01
C THR A 300 6.07 -18.71 -5.40
N LEU A 301 6.22 -18.66 -4.07
CA LEU A 301 6.68 -17.48 -3.33
C LEU A 301 8.20 -17.43 -3.26
N ALA A 302 8.83 -18.52 -2.84
CA ALA A 302 10.28 -18.59 -2.66
C ALA A 302 10.79 -20.03 -2.69
N THR A 303 12.05 -20.20 -3.12
CA THR A 303 12.82 -21.43 -2.92
C THR A 303 13.95 -21.15 -1.94
N VAL A 304 13.96 -21.84 -0.81
CA VAL A 304 14.85 -21.61 0.33
C VAL A 304 15.90 -22.72 0.36
N THR A 305 17.17 -22.34 0.35
CA THR A 305 18.27 -23.29 0.56
C THR A 305 18.48 -23.51 2.06
N VAL A 306 18.42 -24.76 2.49
CA VAL A 306 18.66 -25.17 3.87
C VAL A 306 20.17 -25.40 4.08
N PRO A 307 20.85 -24.61 4.93
CA PRO A 307 22.27 -24.76 5.18
C PRO A 307 22.57 -26.02 5.99
N ASN A 308 23.84 -26.46 5.94
CA ASN A 308 24.34 -27.46 6.88
C ASN A 308 24.48 -26.83 8.27
N THR A 309 23.53 -27.13 9.15
CA THR A 309 23.52 -26.62 10.52
C THR A 309 24.34 -27.49 11.48
N GLY A 310 24.93 -28.58 10.98
CA GLY A 310 25.86 -29.46 11.70
C GLY A 310 25.23 -30.72 12.29
N ASP A 311 23.93 -30.67 12.63
CA ASP A 311 23.15 -31.81 13.17
C ASP A 311 21.65 -31.60 12.92
N TRP A 312 20.87 -32.68 12.90
CA TRP A 312 19.41 -32.68 12.71
C TRP A 312 18.62 -31.95 13.81
N THR A 313 19.29 -31.56 14.90
CA THR A 313 18.70 -30.81 16.02
C THR A 313 19.39 -29.47 16.26
N SER A 314 20.30 -29.07 15.37
CA SER A 314 20.94 -27.75 15.39
C SER A 314 20.20 -26.83 14.43
N TRP A 315 19.60 -25.76 14.95
CA TRP A 315 18.63 -24.96 14.19
C TRP A 315 19.20 -23.62 13.74
N GLU A 316 18.84 -23.24 12.51
CA GLU A 316 19.15 -21.93 11.92
C GLU A 316 17.88 -21.32 11.33
N THR A 317 17.80 -19.98 11.33
CA THR A 317 16.73 -19.26 10.66
C THR A 317 17.26 -18.70 9.35
N VAL A 318 16.61 -19.03 8.25
CA VAL A 318 16.93 -18.53 6.90
C VAL A 318 15.79 -17.60 6.48
N THR A 319 16.13 -16.40 6.01
CA THR A 319 15.17 -15.37 5.60
C THR A 319 15.30 -15.08 4.12
N VAL A 320 14.17 -14.99 3.43
CA VAL A 320 14.05 -14.45 2.08
C VAL A 320 13.33 -13.12 2.20
N GLU A 321 14.01 -12.05 1.81
CA GLU A 321 13.52 -10.68 1.94
C GLU A 321 12.67 -10.27 0.73
N ASP A 322 11.81 -9.27 0.92
CA ASP A 322 11.07 -8.57 -0.14
C ASP A 322 10.20 -9.46 -1.05
N VAL A 323 9.53 -10.47 -0.50
CA VAL A 323 8.63 -11.36 -1.26
C VAL A 323 7.26 -10.72 -1.42
N GLU A 324 6.89 -10.42 -2.66
CA GLU A 324 5.56 -9.86 -2.99
C GLU A 324 4.47 -10.95 -2.95
N ILE A 325 3.44 -10.73 -2.14
CA ILE A 325 2.22 -11.54 -2.10
C ILE A 325 1.06 -10.69 -2.60
N THR A 326 0.43 -11.10 -3.70
CA THR A 326 -0.70 -10.39 -4.30
C THR A 326 -2.07 -10.94 -3.87
N ALA A 327 -2.11 -12.02 -3.08
CA ALA A 327 -3.33 -12.64 -2.62
C ALA A 327 -3.97 -11.84 -1.47
N ASP A 328 -5.29 -11.60 -1.53
CA ASP A 328 -6.04 -10.75 -0.60
C ASP A 328 -7.09 -11.48 0.25
N GLN A 329 -7.10 -12.81 0.20
CA GLN A 329 -8.13 -13.66 0.83
C GLN A 329 -7.54 -14.96 1.39
N GLN A 330 -8.40 -15.83 1.89
CA GLN A 330 -8.00 -17.17 2.31
C GLN A 330 -7.31 -17.91 1.15
N SER A 331 -6.10 -18.41 1.41
CA SER A 331 -5.28 -19.11 0.42
C SER A 331 -4.55 -20.28 1.08
N THR A 332 -4.17 -21.27 0.27
CA THR A 332 -3.39 -22.43 0.73
C THR A 332 -1.91 -22.12 0.60
N LEU A 333 -1.20 -22.09 1.72
CA LEU A 333 0.26 -22.10 1.76
C LEU A 333 0.72 -23.57 1.69
N ARG A 334 1.61 -23.89 0.75
CA ARG A 334 2.31 -25.18 0.70
C ARG A 334 3.78 -24.97 1.00
N VAL A 335 4.34 -25.86 1.82
CA VAL A 335 5.79 -26.03 2.00
C VAL A 335 6.15 -27.40 1.46
N GLU A 336 6.98 -27.46 0.42
CA GLU A 336 7.41 -28.69 -0.24
C GLU A 336 8.93 -28.86 -0.10
N ALA A 337 9.39 -30.05 0.27
CA ALA A 337 10.80 -30.38 0.21
C ALA A 337 11.18 -30.77 -1.22
N LEU A 338 12.05 -30.00 -1.85
CA LEU A 338 12.59 -30.34 -3.18
C LEU A 338 13.75 -31.34 -3.09
N ASP A 339 14.46 -31.33 -1.96
CA ASP A 339 15.56 -32.24 -1.65
C ASP A 339 15.37 -32.88 -0.27
N SER A 340 15.84 -34.11 -0.11
CA SER A 340 15.71 -34.84 1.17
C SER A 340 16.69 -34.34 2.24
N GLY A 341 16.33 -34.59 3.50
CA GLY A 341 17.23 -34.34 4.64
C GLY A 341 17.08 -32.93 5.19
N VAL A 342 15.84 -32.48 5.30
CA VAL A 342 15.46 -31.24 5.96
C VAL A 342 14.67 -31.57 7.22
N GLU A 343 14.94 -30.81 8.28
CA GLU A 343 14.10 -30.73 9.48
C GLU A 343 13.49 -29.33 9.49
N PHE A 344 12.16 -29.24 9.58
CA PHE A 344 11.40 -28.00 9.47
C PHE A 344 10.58 -27.75 10.74
N ASN A 345 10.78 -26.60 11.38
CA ASN A 345 10.11 -26.25 12.65
C ASN A 345 8.96 -25.26 12.44
N TRP A 346 9.21 -24.13 11.79
CA TRP A 346 8.18 -23.14 11.50
C TRP A 346 8.56 -22.25 10.31
N VAL A 347 7.55 -21.61 9.74
CA VAL A 347 7.67 -20.49 8.80
C VAL A 347 7.04 -19.25 9.43
N GLU A 348 7.65 -18.08 9.25
CA GLU A 348 7.19 -16.80 9.77
C GLU A 348 7.19 -15.77 8.65
N PHE A 349 6.09 -15.04 8.53
CA PHE A 349 5.92 -13.97 7.56
C PHE A 349 5.86 -12.65 8.31
N GLU A 350 6.83 -11.79 8.08
CA GLU A 350 6.86 -10.42 8.58
C GLU A 350 6.51 -9.49 7.44
N LYS A 351 5.48 -8.66 7.60
CA LYS A 351 5.09 -7.72 6.55
C LYS A 351 6.12 -6.61 6.51
N VAL A 352 6.69 -6.37 5.33
CA VAL A 352 7.56 -5.23 5.08
C VAL A 352 6.66 -4.07 4.71
N ASP A 353 6.60 -3.07 5.59
CA ASP A 353 5.89 -1.87 5.23
C ASP A 353 6.73 -1.05 4.25
N VAL A 354 6.23 -0.93 3.02
CA VAL A 354 6.85 -0.15 1.95
C VAL A 354 6.12 1.18 1.84
N GLN A 355 6.89 2.26 1.71
CA GLN A 355 6.33 3.57 1.47
C GLN A 355 5.72 3.65 0.08
N GLU A 356 4.43 3.95 0.00
CA GLU A 356 3.69 4.05 -1.26
C GLU A 356 2.77 5.28 -1.23
N PRO A 357 2.55 5.97 -2.37
CA PRO A 357 1.64 7.11 -2.42
C PRO A 357 0.23 6.75 -1.94
N TYR A 358 -0.40 7.64 -1.17
CA TYR A 358 -1.77 7.42 -0.73
C TYR A 358 -2.73 7.24 -1.92
N ASN A 359 -3.51 6.16 -1.92
CA ASN A 359 -4.35 5.72 -3.06
C ASN A 359 -3.58 5.52 -4.38
N GLY A 360 -2.26 5.27 -4.32
CA GLY A 360 -1.41 5.02 -5.49
C GLY A 360 -1.18 6.23 -6.38
N THR A 361 -1.45 7.46 -5.91
CA THR A 361 -1.23 8.70 -6.66
C THR A 361 -0.27 9.61 -5.90
N SER A 362 0.90 9.90 -6.49
CA SER A 362 1.83 10.89 -5.94
C SER A 362 1.21 12.30 -5.94
N ALA A 363 1.56 13.11 -4.95
CA ALA A 363 1.29 14.54 -4.96
C ALA A 363 2.02 15.23 -6.13
N THR A 364 1.63 16.47 -6.44
CA THR A 364 2.32 17.32 -7.42
C THR A 364 2.84 18.57 -6.73
N ILE A 365 4.05 18.98 -7.08
CA ILE A 365 4.68 20.23 -6.66
C ILE A 365 5.17 20.94 -7.93
N PRO A 366 4.57 22.08 -8.35
CA PRO A 366 3.56 22.89 -7.66
C PRO A 366 2.23 22.16 -7.43
N GLY A 367 1.55 22.53 -6.34
CA GLY A 367 0.28 21.93 -5.97
C GLY A 367 0.04 21.92 -4.47
N ARG A 368 -1.16 21.47 -4.09
CA ARG A 368 -1.58 21.35 -2.70
C ARG A 368 -1.50 19.90 -2.23
N ILE A 369 -0.81 19.69 -1.11
CA ILE A 369 -0.88 18.47 -0.33
C ILE A 369 -1.89 18.63 0.82
N GLU A 370 -2.74 17.63 0.99
CA GLU A 370 -3.63 17.56 2.15
C GLU A 370 -2.91 16.79 3.25
N ALA A 371 -2.96 17.27 4.50
CA ALA A 371 -2.13 16.70 5.56
C ALA A 371 -2.45 15.23 5.83
N GLN A 372 -3.72 14.82 5.70
CA GLN A 372 -4.16 13.43 5.90
C GLN A 372 -3.78 12.45 4.78
N THR A 373 -3.27 12.94 3.64
CA THR A 373 -2.93 12.10 2.47
C THR A 373 -1.43 11.79 2.40
N TYR A 374 -0.76 11.69 3.55
CA TYR A 374 0.61 11.17 3.64
C TYR A 374 0.66 9.73 3.15
N ASP A 375 1.84 9.24 2.79
CA ASP A 375 2.02 7.93 2.18
C ASP A 375 1.51 6.78 3.07
N THR A 376 1.25 5.63 2.47
CA THR A 376 1.10 4.36 3.20
C THR A 376 2.49 3.75 3.44
N GLY A 377 2.62 2.87 4.42
CA GLY A 377 3.92 2.32 4.84
C GLY A 377 4.11 2.26 6.35
N GLY A 378 3.15 2.71 7.16
CA GLY A 378 3.23 2.51 8.61
C GLY A 378 4.23 3.43 9.34
N GLU A 379 4.29 3.23 10.65
CA GLU A 379 5.12 3.98 11.60
C GLU A 379 6.61 3.76 11.32
N GLY A 380 7.38 4.85 11.30
CA GLY A 380 8.82 4.85 11.03
C GLY A 380 9.20 4.78 9.54
N VAL A 381 8.23 4.58 8.63
CA VAL A 381 8.45 4.51 7.18
C VAL A 381 7.75 5.66 6.47
N ALA A 382 6.42 5.78 6.57
CA ALA A 382 5.66 6.84 5.88
C ALA A 382 5.19 7.96 6.82
N TYR A 383 5.17 7.71 8.12
CA TYR A 383 4.93 8.68 9.17
C TYR A 383 5.68 8.30 10.44
N SER A 384 5.79 9.24 11.38
CA SER A 384 6.07 8.90 12.77
C SER A 384 5.15 9.66 13.70
N ASP A 385 4.47 8.91 14.56
CA ASP A 385 3.63 9.37 15.65
C ASP A 385 4.22 8.93 16.99
N THR A 386 4.33 9.86 17.93
CA THR A 386 4.94 9.59 19.24
C THR A 386 3.92 9.11 20.28
N THR A 387 2.65 9.11 19.90
CA THR A 387 1.53 8.63 20.69
C THR A 387 0.98 7.32 20.11
N THR A 388 0.12 6.63 20.85
CA THR A 388 -0.41 5.33 20.41
C THR A 388 -1.89 5.46 20.09
N GLY A 389 -2.25 5.09 18.87
CA GLY A 389 -3.59 5.19 18.31
C GLY A 389 -3.99 6.62 17.97
N ASN A 390 -4.78 6.76 16.91
CA ASN A 390 -5.42 8.03 16.57
C ASN A 390 -6.45 8.42 17.65
N GLU A 391 -6.18 9.49 18.39
CA GLU A 391 -7.00 10.00 19.51
C GLU A 391 -8.44 10.33 19.08
N TYR A 392 -8.65 10.66 17.81
CA TYR A 392 -9.94 11.10 17.27
C TYR A 392 -10.75 9.98 16.59
N ASP A 393 -10.15 8.80 16.37
CA ASP A 393 -10.79 7.59 15.82
C ASP A 393 -11.80 7.88 14.68
N THR A 394 -11.34 8.56 13.64
CA THR A 394 -12.22 8.95 12.52
C THR A 394 -12.58 7.80 11.59
N GLY A 395 -11.94 6.64 11.73
CA GLY A 395 -12.03 5.53 10.77
C GLY A 395 -11.53 5.89 9.36
N TYR A 396 -10.84 7.03 9.19
CA TYR A 396 -10.32 7.45 7.89
C TYR A 396 -9.12 6.58 7.44
N ARG A 397 -8.21 6.30 8.37
CA ARG A 397 -7.05 5.41 8.20
C ARG A 397 -6.82 4.61 9.47
N ASP A 398 -6.31 3.40 9.29
CA ASP A 398 -5.80 2.56 10.36
C ASP A 398 -4.31 2.91 10.57
N SER A 399 -4.08 3.97 11.35
CA SER A 399 -2.77 4.55 11.63
C SER A 399 -2.77 5.21 13.00
N ASP A 400 -1.60 5.35 13.62
CA ASP A 400 -1.47 6.08 14.88
C ASP A 400 -1.64 7.60 14.71
N VAL A 401 -1.43 8.14 13.50
CA VAL A 401 -1.59 9.58 13.20
C VAL A 401 -2.97 10.11 13.60
N ASP A 402 -2.96 11.18 14.39
CA ASP A 402 -4.12 11.91 14.93
C ASP A 402 -4.96 12.68 13.86
N ILE A 403 -5.60 11.93 12.96
CA ILE A 403 -6.45 12.49 11.91
C ILE A 403 -7.86 12.76 12.45
N ARG A 404 -8.33 14.01 12.35
CA ARG A 404 -9.69 14.42 12.76
C ARG A 404 -10.45 15.17 11.67
N GLU A 405 -11.78 15.15 11.72
CA GLU A 405 -12.59 16.04 10.87
C GLU A 405 -12.29 17.50 11.22
N THR A 406 -11.94 18.29 10.19
CA THR A 406 -11.53 19.67 10.41
C THR A 406 -12.72 20.60 10.64
N GLN A 407 -12.53 21.61 11.48
CA GLN A 407 -13.47 22.74 11.62
C GLN A 407 -13.13 23.89 10.67
N ASP A 408 -12.07 23.77 9.86
CA ASP A 408 -11.76 24.73 8.82
C ASP A 408 -12.65 24.53 7.59
N VAL A 409 -12.93 25.60 6.86
CA VAL A 409 -13.76 25.53 5.64
C VAL A 409 -12.99 24.96 4.43
N SER A 410 -11.68 24.80 4.56
CA SER A 410 -10.77 24.54 3.43
C SER A 410 -10.47 23.06 3.19
N GLY A 411 -11.05 22.13 3.96
CA GLY A 411 -10.77 20.70 3.84
C GLY A 411 -11.78 19.82 4.57
N LYS A 412 -11.56 18.51 4.57
CA LYS A 412 -12.37 17.53 5.32
C LYS A 412 -11.69 17.09 6.62
N TYR A 413 -10.38 16.92 6.59
CA TYR A 413 -9.59 16.43 7.70
C TYR A 413 -8.40 17.34 7.93
N ASN A 414 -7.85 17.28 9.15
CA ASN A 414 -6.55 17.82 9.49
C ASN A 414 -5.85 16.83 10.40
N ILE A 415 -4.53 16.96 10.52
CA ILE A 415 -3.76 16.31 11.58
C ILE A 415 -3.90 17.21 12.81
N GLY A 416 -4.42 16.65 13.89
CA GLY A 416 -4.48 17.29 15.20
C GLY A 416 -3.28 16.86 16.04
N TYR A 417 -3.02 17.58 17.13
CA TYR A 417 -1.98 17.22 18.11
C TYR A 417 -0.63 16.86 17.48
N PHE A 418 -0.24 17.48 16.38
CA PHE A 418 1.05 17.15 15.76
C PHE A 418 2.17 17.55 16.73
N GLU A 419 2.83 16.57 17.32
CA GLU A 419 3.73 16.69 18.47
C GLU A 419 5.20 16.88 18.04
N ASP A 420 6.05 17.32 18.97
CA ASP A 420 7.47 17.56 18.69
C ASP A 420 8.19 16.30 18.19
N GLY A 421 8.77 16.37 17.00
CA GLY A 421 9.50 15.27 16.36
C GLY A 421 8.65 14.32 15.53
N GLU A 422 7.33 14.47 15.53
CA GLU A 422 6.44 13.72 14.63
C GLU A 422 6.60 14.22 13.20
N TRP A 423 6.40 13.31 12.23
CA TRP A 423 6.55 13.64 10.83
C TRP A 423 5.62 12.85 9.92
N LEU A 424 5.34 13.42 8.75
CA LEU A 424 4.52 12.85 7.70
C LEU A 424 5.30 12.92 6.39
N GLU A 425 5.28 11.85 5.60
CA GLU A 425 5.92 11.83 4.28
C GLU A 425 4.93 11.66 3.14
N TYR A 426 5.26 12.28 2.01
CA TYR A 426 4.45 12.32 0.81
C TYR A 426 5.33 12.05 -0.41
N SER A 427 4.98 11.05 -1.20
CA SER A 427 5.53 10.83 -2.52
C SER A 427 4.99 11.93 -3.44
N ALA A 428 5.88 12.68 -4.07
CA ALA A 428 5.55 13.85 -4.88
C ALA A 428 6.29 13.83 -6.21
N ASP A 429 5.59 14.14 -7.30
CA ASP A 429 6.20 14.53 -8.56
C ASP A 429 6.51 16.03 -8.51
N VAL A 430 7.79 16.38 -8.63
CA VAL A 430 8.27 17.73 -8.33
C VAL A 430 8.88 18.35 -9.58
N SER A 431 8.51 19.60 -9.83
CA SER A 431 9.20 20.46 -10.79
C SER A 431 10.21 21.37 -10.08
N PRO A 432 11.32 21.75 -10.73
CA PRO A 432 12.24 22.74 -10.20
C PRO A 432 11.65 24.16 -10.31
N GLY A 433 12.01 25.05 -9.38
CA GLY A 433 11.55 26.43 -9.33
C GLY A 433 11.71 27.12 -7.97
N GLN A 434 11.28 28.37 -7.89
CA GLN A 434 11.16 29.10 -6.63
C GLN A 434 9.71 29.09 -6.16
N TYR A 435 9.45 28.73 -4.91
CA TYR A 435 8.13 28.47 -4.37
C TYR A 435 7.86 29.28 -3.10
N ASP A 436 6.61 29.71 -2.94
CA ASP A 436 6.04 30.07 -1.66
C ASP A 436 5.28 28.85 -1.14
N ILE A 437 5.66 28.36 0.04
CA ILE A 437 4.95 27.26 0.70
C ILE A 437 3.95 27.86 1.67
N LYS A 438 2.66 27.84 1.30
CA LYS A 438 1.55 28.26 2.14
C LYS A 438 1.04 27.09 2.96
N VAL A 439 0.90 27.27 4.27
CA VAL A 439 0.55 26.18 5.18
C VAL A 439 -0.58 26.61 6.08
N ARG A 440 -1.64 25.80 6.10
CA ARG A 440 -2.85 26.05 6.89
C ARG A 440 -2.78 25.35 8.22
N VAL A 441 -2.73 26.16 9.28
CA VAL A 441 -2.39 25.71 10.64
C VAL A 441 -3.24 26.39 11.70
N ALA A 442 -3.36 25.75 12.86
CA ALA A 442 -3.90 26.34 14.08
C ALA A 442 -3.08 25.87 15.29
N THR A 443 -2.88 26.76 16.27
CA THR A 443 -2.29 26.40 17.57
C THR A 443 -2.60 27.47 18.61
N THR A 444 -2.66 27.08 19.88
CA THR A 444 -2.75 28.02 21.02
C THR A 444 -1.38 28.34 21.63
N ARG A 445 -0.30 27.78 21.07
CA ARG A 445 1.05 27.82 21.62
C ARG A 445 1.95 28.72 20.77
N ASP A 446 2.90 29.37 21.43
CA ASP A 446 3.98 30.11 20.76
C ASP A 446 5.15 29.17 20.46
N ASP A 447 6.11 29.63 19.65
CA ASP A 447 7.35 28.92 19.32
C ASP A 447 7.09 27.51 18.72
N ARG A 448 6.17 27.43 17.76
CA ARG A 448 5.85 26.22 16.98
C ARG A 448 6.36 26.38 15.58
N GLN A 449 6.88 25.31 14.99
CA GLN A 449 7.38 25.34 13.62
C GLN A 449 7.06 24.04 12.88
N LEU A 450 7.00 24.13 11.54
CA LEU A 450 6.96 22.98 10.65
C LEU A 450 8.21 23.01 9.75
N ARG A 451 8.98 21.93 9.72
CA ARG A 451 10.13 21.80 8.81
C ARG A 451 9.73 20.99 7.59
N PHE A 452 10.11 21.49 6.42
CA PHE A 452 9.90 20.84 5.13
C PHE A 452 11.24 20.33 4.59
N THR A 453 11.29 19.05 4.24
CA THR A 453 12.47 18.41 3.62
C THR A 453 12.04 17.63 2.39
N LEU A 454 12.71 17.81 1.26
CA LEU A 454 12.43 17.10 0.01
C LEU A 454 13.63 16.23 -0.36
N GLY A 455 13.49 14.91 -0.21
CA GLY A 455 14.62 13.99 -0.26
C GLY A 455 15.68 14.36 0.80
N GLU A 456 16.88 14.71 0.35
CA GLU A 456 17.95 15.17 1.25
C GLU A 456 17.97 16.71 1.45
N GLN A 457 17.17 17.46 0.68
CA GLN A 457 17.18 18.92 0.72
C GLN A 457 16.21 19.45 1.79
N THR A 458 16.70 20.18 2.79
CA THR A 458 15.81 20.98 3.65
C THR A 458 15.32 22.20 2.87
N LEU A 459 14.00 22.27 2.63
CA LEU A 459 13.35 23.40 1.96
C LEU A 459 13.26 24.63 2.88
N GLY A 460 13.03 24.38 4.18
CA GLY A 460 13.07 25.41 5.21
C GLY A 460 12.26 25.02 6.45
N THR A 461 12.10 25.98 7.36
CA THR A 461 11.33 25.82 8.60
C THR A 461 10.39 27.01 8.73
N LEU A 462 9.10 26.72 8.74
CA LEU A 462 8.03 27.70 8.84
C LEU A 462 7.67 27.94 10.31
N ASP A 463 7.69 29.19 10.75
CA ASP A 463 7.11 29.58 12.04
C ASP A 463 5.57 29.49 11.99
N VAL A 464 5.00 28.70 12.89
CA VAL A 464 3.56 28.55 13.06
C VAL A 464 3.06 29.59 14.08
N PRO A 465 2.26 30.57 13.66
CA PRO A 465 1.78 31.62 14.56
C PRO A 465 0.73 31.09 15.54
N ASN A 466 0.76 31.60 16.77
CA ASN A 466 -0.29 31.36 17.76
C ASN A 466 -1.62 31.97 17.29
N THR A 467 -2.59 31.12 16.99
CA THR A 467 -3.91 31.52 16.49
C THR A 467 -4.92 31.76 17.61
N GLY A 468 -4.57 31.43 18.85
CA GLY A 468 -5.37 31.68 20.05
C GLY A 468 -6.50 30.68 20.31
N ASP A 469 -6.84 29.83 19.34
CA ASP A 469 -7.84 28.75 19.47
C ASP A 469 -7.56 27.64 18.45
N TRP A 470 -7.83 26.38 18.81
CA TRP A 470 -7.62 25.19 17.94
C TRP A 470 -8.56 25.14 16.72
N THR A 471 -9.61 25.96 16.72
CA THR A 471 -10.52 26.16 15.58
C THR A 471 -10.28 27.48 14.86
N ALA A 472 -9.34 28.31 15.33
CA ALA A 472 -8.92 29.52 14.66
C ALA A 472 -7.76 29.19 13.71
N TRP A 473 -8.08 29.08 12.42
CA TRP A 473 -7.13 28.70 11.38
C TRP A 473 -6.52 29.92 10.68
N THR A 474 -5.21 29.87 10.44
CA THR A 474 -4.51 30.85 9.61
C THR A 474 -3.63 30.17 8.58
N THR A 475 -3.28 30.90 7.52
CA THR A 475 -2.29 30.46 6.55
C THR A 475 -0.99 31.21 6.82
N ALA A 476 0.07 30.47 7.12
CA ALA A 476 1.43 30.99 7.24
C ALA A 476 2.21 30.65 5.97
N THR A 477 3.21 31.46 5.61
CA THR A 477 3.94 31.31 4.34
C THR A 477 5.43 31.22 4.63
N LEU A 478 6.09 30.23 4.01
CA LEU A 478 7.53 30.18 3.87
C LEU A 478 7.85 30.64 2.45
N GLU A 479 8.39 31.84 2.33
CA GLU A 479 8.64 32.52 1.05
C GLU A 479 9.99 32.11 0.45
N ASP A 480 10.11 32.30 -0.87
CA ASP A 480 11.38 32.22 -1.61
C ASP A 480 12.11 30.85 -1.54
N VAL A 481 11.37 29.74 -1.40
CA VAL A 481 11.93 28.39 -1.33
C VAL A 481 12.41 27.91 -2.70
N THR A 482 13.70 27.69 -2.87
CA THR A 482 14.23 27.11 -4.12
C THR A 482 14.18 25.58 -4.08
N ILE A 483 13.61 24.97 -5.11
CA ILE A 483 13.65 23.53 -5.36
C ILE A 483 14.41 23.29 -6.66
N ASP A 484 15.53 22.59 -6.59
CA ASP A 484 16.35 22.25 -7.76
C ASP A 484 16.02 20.86 -8.34
N ALA A 485 15.25 20.07 -7.58
CA ALA A 485 14.93 18.70 -7.92
C ALA A 485 13.80 18.61 -8.97
N ASP A 486 13.93 17.65 -9.87
CA ASP A 486 12.90 17.27 -10.85
C ASP A 486 12.50 15.79 -10.71
N GLY A 487 11.22 15.50 -10.97
CA GLY A 487 10.59 14.19 -10.89
C GLY A 487 10.25 13.72 -9.47
N GLN A 488 10.05 12.40 -9.31
CA GLN A 488 9.63 11.79 -8.04
C GLN A 488 10.59 12.07 -6.88
N ARG A 489 10.07 12.59 -5.78
CA ARG A 489 10.77 12.84 -4.51
C ARG A 489 9.84 12.55 -3.33
N VAL A 490 10.42 12.36 -2.16
CA VAL A 490 9.67 12.26 -0.90
C VAL A 490 9.74 13.60 -0.19
N LEU A 491 8.58 14.22 0.06
CA LEU A 491 8.43 15.40 0.90
C LEU A 491 8.13 14.95 2.32
N ARG A 492 8.94 15.38 3.30
CA ARG A 492 8.69 15.24 4.74
C ARG A 492 8.25 16.57 5.33
N VAL A 493 7.18 16.52 6.12
CA VAL A 493 6.74 17.61 7.01
C VAL A 493 6.96 17.14 8.46
N GLU A 494 7.81 17.83 9.21
CA GLU A 494 8.17 17.50 10.60
C GLU A 494 7.70 18.62 11.54
N ALA A 495 7.05 18.26 12.64
CA ALA A 495 6.68 19.18 13.69
C ALA A 495 7.85 19.48 14.64
N ILE A 496 8.08 20.76 14.88
CA ILE A 496 9.03 21.26 15.88
C ILE A 496 8.24 22.03 16.92
N GLY A 497 8.20 21.46 18.12
CA GLY A 497 7.36 21.90 19.21
C GLY A 497 5.96 21.28 19.15
N SER A 498 5.60 20.69 20.29
CA SER A 498 4.35 20.00 20.56
C SER A 498 3.06 20.80 20.38
N GLY A 499 2.10 20.31 19.60
CA GLY A 499 0.71 20.77 19.56
C GLY A 499 0.44 21.76 18.44
N ILE A 500 0.48 21.26 17.21
CA ILE A 500 0.11 21.96 15.97
C ILE A 500 -1.08 21.22 15.35
N ASP A 501 -2.12 21.94 14.94
CA ASP A 501 -3.11 21.39 14.02
C ASP A 501 -2.69 21.78 12.60
N PHE A 502 -2.43 20.79 11.73
CA PHE A 502 -1.94 20.95 10.36
C PHE A 502 -2.96 20.42 9.35
N ASN A 503 -3.43 21.27 8.44
CA ASN A 503 -4.50 20.92 7.49
C ASN A 503 -3.96 20.64 6.08
N TRP A 504 -3.19 21.56 5.51
CA TRP A 504 -2.61 21.41 4.18
C TRP A 504 -1.40 22.30 3.99
N ALA A 505 -0.54 21.93 3.04
CA ALA A 505 0.50 22.79 2.50
C ALA A 505 0.31 22.93 0.98
N GLU A 506 0.48 24.13 0.45
CA GLU A 506 0.33 24.46 -0.96
C GLU A 506 1.61 25.14 -1.45
N PHE A 507 2.22 24.52 -2.45
CA PHE A 507 3.43 24.98 -3.11
C PHE A 507 3.01 25.81 -4.31
N GLU A 508 3.02 27.13 -4.15
CA GLU A 508 2.78 28.08 -5.23
C GLU A 508 4.11 28.55 -5.79
N ILE A 509 4.17 28.78 -7.09
CA ILE A 509 5.41 29.30 -7.69
C ILE A 509 5.50 30.79 -7.39
N ALA A 510 6.62 31.18 -6.75
CA ALA A 510 6.85 32.54 -6.25
C ALA A 510 7.40 33.49 -7.33
N GLY A 511 7.99 32.96 -8.41
CA GLY A 511 8.56 33.81 -9.46
C GLY A 511 9.09 33.07 -10.67
N ASN A 512 9.29 33.84 -11.74
CA ASN A 512 9.98 33.41 -12.95
C ASN A 512 11.50 33.30 -12.66
N GLN A 513 12.13 32.19 -13.08
CA GLN A 513 13.57 31.94 -13.01
C GLN A 513 14.09 31.35 -14.33
N PRO A 514 15.31 31.69 -14.79
CA PRO A 514 15.88 31.10 -16.00
C PRO A 514 16.01 29.58 -15.90
N LEU A 515 15.75 28.86 -17.01
CA LEU A 515 15.85 27.39 -17.06
C LEU A 515 17.29 26.89 -16.82
N ASP A 516 18.25 27.60 -17.39
CA ASP A 516 19.69 27.32 -17.34
C ASP A 516 20.43 28.63 -16.99
N ASP A 517 21.75 28.69 -17.23
CA ASP A 517 22.50 29.95 -17.17
C ASP A 517 21.83 31.03 -18.05
N VAL A 518 21.69 32.26 -17.51
CA VAL A 518 21.08 33.40 -18.22
C VAL A 518 21.86 33.71 -19.52
N PRO A 519 21.26 33.51 -20.71
CA PRO A 519 21.94 33.79 -21.97
C PRO A 519 22.15 35.31 -22.17
N THR A 520 23.26 35.69 -22.80
CA THR A 520 23.49 37.08 -23.24
C THR A 520 23.13 37.23 -24.72
N LEU A 521 22.29 38.20 -25.04
CA LEU A 521 21.93 38.58 -26.41
C LEU A 521 22.88 39.68 -26.94
N PRO A 522 23.11 39.83 -28.26
CA PRO A 522 22.54 39.08 -29.40
C PRO A 522 22.90 37.59 -29.40
N GLY A 523 21.93 36.76 -29.76
CA GLY A 523 22.04 35.32 -29.70
C GLY A 523 20.71 34.61 -29.93
N ARG A 524 20.75 33.29 -29.99
CA ARG A 524 19.58 32.43 -30.21
C ARG A 524 19.13 31.79 -28.90
N ILE A 525 17.82 31.78 -28.67
CA ILE A 525 17.16 31.05 -27.59
C ILE A 525 16.18 30.06 -28.23
N GLN A 526 16.24 28.80 -27.77
CA GLN A 526 15.37 27.74 -28.24
C GLN A 526 14.00 27.84 -27.55
N SER A 527 12.90 27.52 -28.24
CA SER A 527 11.54 27.72 -27.74
C SER A 527 11.26 26.91 -26.48
N GLN A 528 11.81 25.69 -26.38
CA GLN A 528 11.65 24.82 -25.22
C GLN A 528 12.47 25.26 -23.99
N ALA A 529 13.36 26.25 -24.15
CA ALA A 529 14.20 26.78 -23.09
C ALA A 529 13.57 27.99 -22.38
N TYR A 530 12.24 28.02 -22.29
CA TYR A 530 11.52 29.03 -21.51
C TYR A 530 11.75 28.81 -20.03
N ASP A 531 11.59 29.87 -19.27
CA ASP A 531 11.90 29.94 -17.86
C ASP A 531 11.14 28.90 -17.02
N LEU A 532 11.65 28.67 -15.81
CA LEU A 532 10.97 28.02 -14.69
C LEU A 532 10.03 29.04 -14.04
N GLY A 533 8.89 28.57 -13.52
CA GLY A 533 7.86 29.48 -13.02
C GLY A 533 6.45 28.87 -13.10
N GLY A 534 6.26 27.89 -13.97
CA GLY A 534 4.97 27.25 -14.17
C GLY A 534 3.94 28.12 -14.89
N GLU A 535 2.73 27.58 -14.93
CA GLU A 535 1.54 28.15 -15.57
C GLU A 535 1.14 29.49 -14.93
N GLY A 536 0.94 30.52 -15.75
CA GLY A 536 0.61 31.88 -15.34
C GLY A 536 1.80 32.73 -14.86
N VAL A 537 3.01 32.17 -14.76
CA VAL A 537 4.23 32.89 -14.32
C VAL A 537 5.32 32.90 -15.39
N SER A 538 5.72 31.73 -15.89
CA SER A 538 6.78 31.60 -16.93
C SER A 538 6.25 31.10 -18.27
N TYR A 539 5.05 30.52 -18.27
CA TYR A 539 4.30 30.19 -19.48
C TYR A 539 2.79 30.29 -19.21
N HIS A 540 2.00 30.30 -20.28
CA HIS A 540 0.56 30.05 -20.24
C HIS A 540 0.18 29.12 -21.37
N ASP A 541 -0.34 27.95 -21.02
CA ASP A 541 -0.92 26.98 -21.94
C ASP A 541 -2.45 26.94 -21.78
N THR A 542 -3.18 26.93 -22.89
CA THR A 542 -4.65 26.92 -22.87
C THR A 542 -5.23 25.51 -22.83
N THR A 543 -4.36 24.51 -22.98
CA THR A 543 -4.67 23.08 -22.94
C THR A 543 -3.99 22.42 -21.75
N THR A 544 -4.56 21.31 -21.27
CA THR A 544 -4.01 20.57 -20.12
C THR A 544 -3.21 19.39 -20.63
N GLY A 545 -2.00 19.23 -20.12
CA GLY A 545 -1.03 18.21 -20.49
C GLY A 545 -0.29 18.54 -21.79
N ASN A 546 0.97 18.15 -21.86
CA ASN A 546 1.74 18.16 -23.09
C ASN A 546 1.30 17.01 -24.00
N GLU A 547 0.71 17.32 -25.16
CA GLU A 547 0.14 16.35 -26.12
C GLU A 547 1.16 15.29 -26.59
N TYR A 548 2.46 15.60 -26.52
CA TYR A 548 3.54 14.73 -26.99
C TYR A 548 4.29 14.00 -25.87
N ASP A 549 4.10 14.40 -24.61
CA ASP A 549 4.65 13.79 -23.38
C ASP A 549 6.03 13.12 -23.54
N LEU A 550 7.04 13.93 -23.86
CA LEU A 550 8.40 13.44 -24.11
C LEU A 550 9.23 13.21 -22.84
N GLY A 551 8.67 13.45 -21.65
CA GLY A 551 9.40 13.46 -20.39
C GLY A 551 10.55 14.49 -20.35
N TYR A 552 10.51 15.52 -21.20
CA TYR A 552 11.53 16.58 -21.26
C TYR A 552 11.29 17.68 -20.23
N ARG A 553 10.02 18.06 -20.04
CA ARG A 553 9.52 19.05 -19.06
C ARG A 553 8.17 18.56 -18.57
N GLY A 554 7.89 18.64 -17.27
CA GLY A 554 6.58 18.29 -16.68
C GLY A 554 5.48 19.34 -16.83
N SER A 555 5.65 20.31 -17.74
CA SER A 555 4.67 21.39 -17.98
C SER A 555 3.61 21.01 -19.00
N ASP A 556 2.51 21.78 -19.03
CA ASP A 556 1.47 21.67 -20.05
C ASP A 556 1.92 22.09 -21.46
N VAL A 557 3.03 22.85 -21.59
CA VAL A 557 3.55 23.29 -22.90
C VAL A 557 3.83 22.11 -23.83
N ASP A 558 3.25 22.16 -25.03
CA ASP A 558 3.34 21.13 -26.08
C ASP A 558 4.73 21.03 -26.73
N ILE A 559 5.71 20.43 -26.05
CA ILE A 559 7.07 20.26 -26.57
C ILE A 559 7.20 18.94 -27.34
N ARG A 560 7.70 19.02 -28.57
CA ARG A 560 7.94 17.85 -29.44
C ARG A 560 9.33 17.84 -30.08
N GLU A 561 9.79 16.65 -30.50
CA GLU A 561 10.98 16.53 -31.34
C GLU A 561 10.76 17.27 -32.66
N THR A 562 11.71 18.16 -32.98
CA THR A 562 11.62 18.96 -34.18
C THR A 562 12.17 18.23 -35.40
N GLN A 563 11.56 18.49 -36.56
CA GLN A 563 12.08 18.06 -37.86
C GLN A 563 12.92 19.15 -38.53
N ASP A 564 13.12 20.30 -37.86
CA ASP A 564 14.05 21.32 -38.33
C ASP A 564 15.49 20.97 -37.94
N SER A 565 16.45 21.33 -38.79
CA SER A 565 17.86 21.02 -38.54
C SER A 565 18.54 21.90 -37.48
N SER A 566 17.82 22.87 -36.91
CA SER A 566 18.37 23.93 -36.05
C SER A 566 18.16 23.72 -34.54
N GLY A 567 17.70 22.55 -34.13
CA GLY A 567 17.42 22.23 -32.73
C GLY A 567 17.02 20.78 -32.56
N THR A 568 16.77 20.39 -31.31
CA THR A 568 16.26 19.05 -30.95
C THR A 568 14.75 19.07 -30.76
N TYR A 569 14.21 20.15 -30.21
CA TYR A 569 12.79 20.30 -29.89
C TYR A 569 12.21 21.58 -30.50
N ASN A 570 10.89 21.64 -30.58
CA ASN A 570 10.11 22.85 -30.81
C ASN A 570 8.85 22.79 -29.95
N VAL A 571 8.24 23.94 -29.69
CA VAL A 571 6.87 24.02 -29.17
C VAL A 571 5.93 23.83 -30.35
N GLY A 572 5.06 22.83 -30.27
CA GLY A 572 4.00 22.55 -31.23
C GLY A 572 2.69 23.17 -30.76
N TYR A 573 1.71 23.20 -31.66
CA TYR A 573 0.33 23.63 -31.39
C TYR A 573 0.11 25.04 -30.84
N PHE A 574 1.14 25.79 -30.45
CA PHE A 574 1.09 27.11 -29.81
C PHE A 574 -0.14 27.94 -30.22
N GLU A 575 -1.12 27.97 -29.33
CA GLU A 575 -2.50 28.39 -29.57
C GLU A 575 -2.73 29.87 -29.26
N ASP A 576 -3.85 30.43 -29.73
CA ASP A 576 -4.16 31.85 -29.55
C ASP A 576 -4.23 32.22 -28.06
N GLY A 577 -3.37 33.15 -27.63
CA GLY A 577 -3.32 33.63 -26.26
C GLY A 577 -2.23 33.00 -25.40
N GLU A 578 -1.66 31.87 -25.80
CA GLU A 578 -0.55 31.20 -25.10
C GLU A 578 0.73 32.02 -25.17
N TRP A 579 1.57 31.89 -24.14
CA TRP A 579 2.83 32.62 -24.06
C TRP A 579 3.92 31.87 -23.31
N LEU A 580 5.17 32.23 -23.60
CA LEU A 580 6.39 31.70 -22.98
C LEU A 580 7.31 32.86 -22.59
N GLU A 581 7.93 32.81 -21.42
CA GLU A 581 8.89 33.79 -20.94
C GLU A 581 10.33 33.25 -20.90
N TYR A 582 11.28 34.14 -21.18
CA TYR A 582 12.72 33.84 -21.25
C TYR A 582 13.51 34.96 -20.59
N THR A 583 14.33 34.61 -19.61
CA THR A 583 15.20 35.56 -18.91
C THR A 583 16.54 35.62 -19.63
N ALA A 584 16.98 36.83 -20.01
CA ALA A 584 18.23 37.04 -20.76
C ALA A 584 18.92 38.35 -20.38
N GLU A 585 20.25 38.39 -20.49
CA GLU A 585 21.02 39.63 -20.48
C GLU A 585 20.94 40.29 -21.86
N VAL A 586 20.30 41.45 -21.96
CA VAL A 586 20.11 42.18 -23.22
C VAL A 586 20.79 43.55 -23.12
N PRO A 587 21.84 43.82 -23.93
CA PRO A 587 22.42 45.15 -24.03
C PRO A 587 21.44 46.14 -24.70
N ALA A 588 21.61 47.43 -24.41
CA ALA A 588 20.96 48.50 -25.17
C ALA A 588 21.46 48.50 -26.61
N GLY A 589 20.53 48.61 -27.57
CA GLY A 589 20.85 48.50 -28.99
C GLY A 589 19.60 48.40 -29.87
N THR A 590 19.82 48.32 -31.18
CA THR A 590 18.78 48.04 -32.16
C THR A 590 19.01 46.67 -32.78
N TYR A 591 17.99 45.82 -32.73
CA TYR A 591 18.06 44.41 -33.10
C TYR A 591 16.98 44.04 -34.10
N ASP A 592 17.30 43.10 -34.98
CA ASP A 592 16.30 42.31 -35.69
C ASP A 592 16.03 41.03 -34.89
N ILE A 593 14.76 40.77 -34.58
CA ILE A 593 14.32 39.54 -33.91
C ILE A 593 13.85 38.56 -34.99
N ASN A 594 14.62 37.50 -35.19
CA ASN A 594 14.30 36.42 -36.12
C ASN A 594 13.59 35.29 -35.37
N VAL A 595 12.50 34.76 -35.91
CA VAL A 595 11.76 33.63 -35.34
C VAL A 595 11.63 32.51 -36.34
N ARG A 596 11.84 31.27 -35.88
CA ARG A 596 11.74 30.07 -36.69
C ARG A 596 10.43 29.36 -36.41
N VAL A 597 9.58 29.31 -37.42
CA VAL A 597 8.17 28.95 -37.29
C VAL A 597 7.70 28.07 -38.45
N ALA A 598 6.66 27.27 -38.20
CA ALA A 598 5.95 26.50 -39.21
C ALA A 598 4.44 26.55 -38.95
N THR A 599 3.64 26.70 -40.01
CA THR A 599 2.18 26.67 -39.90
C THR A 599 1.52 26.45 -41.28
N THR A 600 0.34 25.85 -41.31
CA THR A 600 -0.46 25.67 -42.56
C THR A 600 -1.51 26.77 -42.76
N ARG A 601 -1.39 27.83 -41.98
CA ARG A 601 -2.48 28.64 -41.48
C ARG A 601 -2.07 30.12 -41.68
N ASP A 602 -2.90 30.93 -42.33
CA ASP A 602 -2.61 32.35 -42.64
C ASP A 602 -2.88 33.30 -41.45
N THR A 603 -2.36 34.53 -41.44
CA THR A 603 -2.67 35.57 -40.41
C THR A 603 -2.27 35.20 -38.97
N ARG A 604 -1.28 34.33 -38.78
CA ARG A 604 -0.73 33.98 -37.47
C ARG A 604 0.37 34.96 -37.13
N GLN A 605 0.57 35.21 -35.85
CA GLN A 605 1.51 36.22 -35.38
C GLN A 605 2.17 35.78 -34.06
N LEU A 606 3.41 36.20 -33.85
CA LEU A 606 4.08 36.12 -32.55
C LEU A 606 4.33 37.54 -32.04
N GLN A 607 3.78 37.88 -30.87
CA GLN A 607 4.03 39.14 -30.19
C GLN A 607 5.21 38.99 -29.23
N PHE A 608 6.14 39.93 -29.29
CA PHE A 608 7.29 40.02 -28.39
C PHE A 608 7.10 41.18 -27.42
N SER A 609 7.40 40.93 -26.15
CA SER A 609 7.47 41.94 -25.10
C SER A 609 8.76 41.80 -24.30
N LEU A 610 9.26 42.90 -23.75
CA LEU A 610 10.41 42.96 -22.86
C LEU A 610 9.97 43.62 -21.56
N ASP A 611 10.09 42.94 -20.43
CA ASP A 611 9.60 43.38 -19.11
C ASP A 611 8.14 43.86 -19.12
N GLY A 612 7.31 43.17 -19.91
CA GLY A 612 5.89 43.50 -20.10
C GLY A 612 5.60 44.65 -21.07
N GLU A 613 6.61 45.35 -21.58
CA GLU A 613 6.44 46.35 -22.65
C GLU A 613 6.53 45.68 -24.03
N GLN A 614 5.52 45.89 -24.87
CA GLN A 614 5.46 45.29 -26.21
C GLN A 614 6.56 45.86 -27.12
N LEU A 615 7.47 44.99 -27.58
CA LEU A 615 8.49 45.30 -28.59
C LEU A 615 7.89 45.35 -30.00
N GLY A 616 6.97 44.42 -30.31
CA GLY A 616 6.32 44.36 -31.61
C GLY A 616 5.65 43.01 -31.88
N THR A 617 5.29 42.79 -33.15
CA THR A 617 4.62 41.57 -33.59
C THR A 617 5.22 41.11 -34.91
N VAL A 618 5.61 39.83 -34.98
CA VAL A 618 6.08 39.16 -36.19
C VAL A 618 4.90 38.50 -36.89
N ASP A 619 4.71 38.77 -38.18
CA ASP A 619 3.78 38.00 -39.01
C ASP A 619 4.38 36.62 -39.31
N VAL A 620 3.67 35.55 -38.92
CA VAL A 620 4.05 34.16 -39.19
C VAL A 620 3.51 33.74 -40.57
N PRO A 621 4.38 33.43 -41.55
CA PRO A 621 3.95 33.04 -42.88
C PRO A 621 3.34 31.63 -42.89
N ASN A 622 2.37 31.40 -43.78
CA ASN A 622 1.89 30.05 -44.08
C ASN A 622 2.98 29.29 -44.84
N THR A 623 3.66 28.39 -44.16
CA THR A 623 4.79 27.62 -44.68
C THR A 623 4.35 26.39 -45.49
N GLY A 624 3.04 26.10 -45.51
CA GLY A 624 2.47 24.98 -46.27
C GLY A 624 2.59 23.61 -45.59
N GLY A 625 3.14 23.51 -44.38
CA GLY A 625 3.22 22.26 -43.62
C GLY A 625 3.83 22.43 -42.22
N TRP A 626 3.45 21.56 -41.29
CA TRP A 626 3.93 21.55 -39.89
C TRP A 626 5.41 21.16 -39.72
N THR A 627 6.04 20.69 -40.80
CA THR A 627 7.49 20.40 -40.86
C THR A 627 8.19 21.24 -41.92
N ALA A 628 7.47 22.19 -42.53
CA ALA A 628 8.02 23.17 -43.45
C ALA A 628 8.32 24.44 -42.66
N TRP A 629 9.59 24.70 -42.41
CA TRP A 629 10.02 25.75 -41.50
C TRP A 629 10.50 27.00 -42.27
N GLU A 630 10.03 28.17 -41.86
CA GLU A 630 10.47 29.48 -42.36
C GLU A 630 10.95 30.38 -41.22
N THR A 631 11.83 31.34 -41.55
CA THR A 631 12.27 32.37 -40.60
C THR A 631 11.59 33.68 -40.96
N ALA A 632 10.84 34.22 -40.00
CA ALA A 632 10.23 35.54 -40.10
C ALA A 632 11.00 36.52 -39.19
N THR A 633 10.92 37.82 -39.48
CA THR A 633 11.74 38.82 -38.79
C THR A 633 10.87 40.00 -38.35
N LEU A 634 11.03 40.42 -37.10
CA LEU A 634 10.60 41.73 -36.60
C LEU A 634 11.84 42.65 -36.62
N PRO A 635 11.90 43.60 -37.57
CA PRO A 635 13.09 44.43 -37.73
C PRO A 635 13.11 45.64 -36.79
N ASP A 636 14.30 46.22 -36.62
CA ASP A 636 14.53 47.54 -36.01
C ASP A 636 13.98 47.70 -34.57
N VAL A 637 14.01 46.63 -33.76
CA VAL A 637 13.58 46.64 -32.36
C VAL A 637 14.62 47.34 -31.49
N THR A 638 14.23 48.38 -30.77
CA THR A 638 15.15 49.15 -29.91
C THR A 638 15.00 48.77 -28.44
N VAL A 639 16.09 48.34 -27.83
CA VAL A 639 16.23 48.14 -26.38
C VAL A 639 16.98 49.33 -25.80
N GLN A 640 16.37 50.04 -24.85
CA GLN A 640 16.89 51.31 -24.35
C GLN A 640 17.92 51.15 -23.23
N ASP A 641 17.67 50.20 -22.33
CA ASP A 641 18.48 49.95 -21.14
C ASP A 641 19.17 48.59 -21.28
N SER A 642 20.42 48.50 -20.86
CA SER A 642 21.13 47.23 -20.78
C SER A 642 20.83 46.54 -19.44
N GLY A 643 20.62 45.23 -19.43
CA GLY A 643 20.58 44.44 -18.20
C GLY A 643 19.91 43.08 -18.37
N THR A 644 19.56 42.46 -17.25
CA THR A 644 18.69 41.27 -17.22
C THR A 644 17.26 41.70 -17.52
N HIS A 645 16.65 41.07 -18.52
CA HIS A 645 15.28 41.32 -18.94
C HIS A 645 14.50 40.01 -19.10
N VAL A 646 13.17 40.09 -18.95
CA VAL A 646 12.25 38.99 -19.27
C VAL A 646 11.63 39.24 -20.64
N ILE A 647 11.86 38.32 -21.56
CA ILE A 647 11.31 38.34 -22.92
C ILE A 647 10.08 37.44 -22.93
N GLN A 648 8.91 38.00 -23.23
CA GLN A 648 7.69 37.21 -23.45
C GLN A 648 7.43 37.03 -24.94
N VAL A 649 7.15 35.80 -25.37
CA VAL A 649 6.70 35.45 -26.71
C VAL A 649 5.27 34.93 -26.62
N LYS A 650 4.33 35.63 -27.26
CA LYS A 650 2.89 35.32 -27.21
C LYS A 650 2.34 34.98 -28.59
N ALA A 651 1.59 33.88 -28.69
CA ALA A 651 0.87 33.53 -29.90
C ALA A 651 -0.39 34.39 -30.08
N ILE A 652 -0.54 34.93 -31.29
CA ILE A 652 -1.76 35.57 -31.78
C ILE A 652 -2.24 34.79 -33.00
N GLY A 653 -3.36 34.11 -32.81
CA GLY A 653 -3.91 33.14 -33.75
C GLY A 653 -3.35 31.74 -33.53
N SER A 654 -4.29 30.83 -33.34
CA SER A 654 -4.09 29.40 -33.11
C SER A 654 -3.22 28.66 -34.14
N GLY A 655 -2.42 27.70 -33.66
CA GLY A 655 -1.71 26.67 -34.43
C GLY A 655 -0.42 27.14 -35.08
N ILE A 656 0.59 27.44 -34.26
CA ILE A 656 1.94 27.79 -34.67
C ILE A 656 2.90 26.73 -34.10
N ASP A 657 3.74 26.12 -34.95
CA ASP A 657 4.91 25.38 -34.46
C ASP A 657 6.08 26.39 -34.36
N PHE A 658 6.63 26.59 -33.17
CA PHE A 658 7.66 27.60 -32.83
C PHE A 658 8.93 26.90 -32.33
N ASN A 659 10.09 27.17 -32.95
CA ASN A 659 11.33 26.44 -32.68
C ASN A 659 12.39 27.26 -31.93
N TRP A 660 12.69 28.47 -32.40
CA TRP A 660 13.63 29.36 -31.73
C TRP A 660 13.37 30.81 -32.12
N PHE A 661 13.86 31.73 -31.31
CA PHE A 661 14.03 33.13 -31.67
C PHE A 661 15.49 33.56 -31.51
N GLU A 662 15.91 34.56 -32.28
CA GLU A 662 17.29 35.04 -32.32
C GLU A 662 17.32 36.56 -32.43
N PHE A 663 17.95 37.21 -31.46
CA PHE A 663 18.29 38.63 -31.56
C PHE A 663 19.58 38.75 -32.36
N SER A 664 19.55 39.54 -33.43
CA SER A 664 20.70 39.87 -34.26
C SER A 664 20.87 41.38 -34.34
N GLU A 665 22.11 41.88 -34.41
CA GLU A 665 22.34 43.32 -34.60
C GLU A 665 21.67 43.78 -35.90
N ALA A 666 20.85 44.83 -35.83
CA ALA A 666 20.25 45.40 -37.02
C ALA A 666 21.35 45.97 -37.93
N ALA A 667 21.28 45.70 -39.22
CA ALA A 667 22.26 46.23 -40.17
C ALA A 667 22.23 47.77 -40.14
N GLU A 668 23.37 48.42 -39.86
CA GLU A 668 23.49 49.86 -39.95
C GLU A 668 23.04 50.32 -41.34
N THR A 669 21.87 50.95 -41.43
CA THR A 669 21.46 51.62 -42.65
C THR A 669 22.36 52.84 -42.79
N GLU A 670 23.35 52.78 -43.70
CA GLU A 670 24.11 53.96 -44.08
C GLU A 670 23.12 55.06 -44.46
N THR A 671 22.99 56.05 -43.58
CA THR A 671 22.17 57.22 -43.84
C THR A 671 22.81 57.94 -45.01
N THR A 672 22.15 57.92 -46.17
CA THR A 672 22.60 58.67 -47.35
C THR A 672 22.82 60.12 -46.95
N THR A 673 24.08 60.56 -47.03
CA THR A 673 24.49 61.95 -46.83
C THR A 673 23.61 62.85 -47.71
N LYS A 674 22.99 63.85 -47.07
CA LYS A 674 22.15 64.87 -47.69
C LYS A 674 22.84 65.48 -48.92
N THR A 675 22.22 65.33 -50.10
CA THR A 675 22.57 66.08 -51.31
C THR A 675 22.44 67.57 -51.03
N GLU A 676 23.53 68.32 -51.13
CA GLU A 676 23.49 69.78 -51.16
C GLU A 676 23.05 70.33 -52.54
N THR A 677 22.31 71.44 -52.44
CA THR A 677 22.18 72.55 -53.40
C THR A 677 21.11 72.49 -54.52
N SER A 678 20.09 73.35 -54.36
CA SER A 678 19.92 74.50 -55.27
C SER A 678 19.35 75.69 -54.50
N THR A 679 20.16 76.73 -54.30
CA THR A 679 19.73 78.03 -53.77
C THR A 679 19.21 78.89 -54.93
N GLU A 680 17.97 79.38 -54.79
CA GLU A 680 17.36 80.34 -55.71
C GLU A 680 18.07 81.69 -55.71
N THR A 681 18.05 82.31 -56.89
CA THR A 681 18.51 83.66 -57.18
C THR A 681 17.52 84.69 -56.64
N GLU A 682 17.98 85.64 -55.82
CA GLU A 682 17.35 86.96 -55.73
C GLU A 682 18.35 88.09 -55.95
N THR A 683 17.81 89.15 -56.54
CA THR A 683 18.49 90.28 -57.17
C THR A 683 18.75 91.42 -56.18
N ALA A 684 19.82 92.16 -56.49
CA ALA A 684 20.45 93.29 -55.79
C ALA A 684 19.57 94.34 -55.08
N THR A 685 20.11 94.95 -54.02
CA THR A 685 20.10 96.40 -53.74
C THR A 685 21.27 96.79 -52.80
N GLU A 686 21.70 98.05 -52.93
CA GLU A 686 22.96 98.74 -52.61
C GLU A 686 23.31 99.04 -51.11
N THR A 687 24.62 98.89 -50.79
CA THR A 687 25.61 99.91 -50.35
C THR A 687 25.52 100.68 -49.01
N GLU A 688 26.62 100.53 -48.22
CA GLU A 688 27.30 101.45 -47.24
C GLU A 688 26.64 101.79 -45.88
N THR A 689 27.31 102.05 -44.72
CA THR A 689 28.72 102.19 -44.27
C THR A 689 28.73 102.35 -42.71
N ALA A 690 29.81 101.90 -42.04
CA ALA A 690 30.45 102.28 -40.74
C ALA A 690 29.63 102.41 -39.42
N THR A 691 29.95 101.72 -38.31
CA THR A 691 31.07 101.83 -37.31
C THR A 691 30.81 102.79 -36.13
N GLU A 692 30.89 102.24 -34.91
CA GLU A 692 31.54 102.71 -33.64
C GLU A 692 30.71 102.32 -32.40
N SER A 693 31.24 101.44 -31.53
CA SER A 693 32.03 101.67 -30.29
C SER A 693 31.07 101.67 -29.07
N ASP A 694 31.35 101.19 -27.86
CA ASP A 694 32.55 101.07 -27.02
C ASP A 694 32.20 100.11 -25.84
N THR A 695 33.09 99.20 -25.44
CA THR A 695 33.97 99.23 -24.23
C THR A 695 33.54 98.28 -23.08
N ASP A 696 34.57 97.57 -22.58
CA ASP A 696 34.86 97.30 -21.16
C ASP A 696 33.97 96.27 -20.40
N ASN A 697 34.44 95.39 -19.51
CA ASN A 697 35.75 95.12 -18.90
C ASN A 697 35.65 93.79 -18.09
N PHE A 698 36.82 93.25 -17.74
CA PHE A 698 37.22 92.06 -16.99
C PHE A 698 36.52 91.71 -15.65
N GLY A 699 36.64 90.40 -15.34
CA GLY A 699 37.06 89.86 -14.01
C GLY A 699 35.93 89.58 -13.01
N SER A 700 35.96 88.56 -12.15
CA SER A 700 37.06 87.73 -11.63
C SER A 700 36.50 86.53 -10.83
N GLU A 701 37.29 85.46 -10.76
CA GLU A 701 37.60 84.52 -9.64
C GLU A 701 36.75 84.62 -8.34
N GLY A 702 36.43 83.56 -7.57
CA GLY A 702 37.08 82.27 -7.29
C GLY A 702 36.85 81.91 -5.80
N TYR A 703 37.25 80.70 -5.39
CA TYR A 703 37.28 80.12 -4.02
C TYR A 703 35.93 79.68 -3.40
N GLY A 704 35.77 78.58 -2.67
CA GLY A 704 36.70 77.56 -2.14
C GLY A 704 36.05 76.80 -0.96
N MET A 705 36.65 75.66 -0.57
CA MET A 705 36.47 74.86 0.67
C MET A 705 35.18 74.00 0.75
N GLY A 706 35.15 72.73 1.17
CA GLY A 706 36.14 71.87 1.84
C GLY A 706 35.75 71.60 3.31
N GLY A 707 35.45 70.33 3.65
CA GLY A 707 35.22 69.79 5.02
C GLY A 707 33.76 69.37 5.27
N TYR A 708 33.39 68.27 5.93
CA TYR A 708 33.98 67.32 6.89
C TYR A 708 33.28 65.94 6.66
N GLY A 709 33.87 64.75 6.86
CA GLY A 709 34.38 64.21 8.13
C GLY A 709 33.26 63.43 8.86
N GLY A 710 33.30 62.09 8.82
CA GLY A 710 32.19 61.20 9.20
C GLY A 710 32.11 60.75 10.67
N ALA A 711 31.17 59.83 10.92
CA ALA A 711 31.17 58.75 11.93
C ALA A 711 29.76 58.14 12.03
N GLN A 712 29.52 57.00 11.37
CA GLN A 712 29.00 55.71 11.88
C GLN A 712 28.56 54.86 10.71
#